data_AF-A0A927YBW1-F1
#
_entry.id   AF-A0A927YBW1-F1
#
_cell.length_a   1.000
_cell.length_b   1.000
_cell.length_c   1.000
_cell.angle_alpha   90.00
_cell.angle_beta   90.00
_cell.angle_gamma   90.00
#
_symmetry.space_group_name_H-M   'P 1'
#
loop_
_entity.id
_entity.type
_entity.pdbx_description
1 polymer ?
#
loop_
_entity_poly.entity_id
_entity_poly.type
_entity_poly.pdbx_seq_one_letter_code
_entity_poly.pdbx_strand_id
1 'polypeptide(L)'
;MIHRLKSDKKIRIYHDKEKEKKVMKNASKTIKQVMAMFLAVCLILSPFSAVPAKADDQSLTIMLNAGDVGKIYDGSNVMIGNGIICTENVLIDDIDNFYSKITEEYSVKTTDTEHIVFCGWHLEGRTVAATAEDIRNYAGSHTSFQLYALYKTVYTVTMNANGGIFANNKSIKKVQVEKGTKFSAVKENVSKTGYKFNGWFTDDKTFKEAVTNDEQIEKDMAVYASYEPNKYKVSFKADGKLLNETKEVLFGSAYGNIFPTSDKKGYDFENWYDEEDNMITASSTVRLAKNHELHAKFVPHIYTIKYELGGGTLKTKWEKYAVESVSDNSVSANDIVIGTPELKNFDFAGWTITQDNAVLNGKYKEYTIKKGTTSDFVFKANYVPHKFQIKYDLDGGTLKDKVTDYTAEMTEYIKVGTPEKKGYDFKGWTVTKDKTVLHNTYDEYTIEIGTTSDFVFKANFVPHKYTITYNLDGGTLTNMVKDYTVEMKEYILVGTPEKTGYDFTGWTVTKDGEALRNNYMTYLIDIGMTSDFKFHANWKKKEDKIKKGSVVTVKKMGYTVTKTKKKNGKTIPTEVAFTKCDNDSIKSFTVPATVKIEGVSVKVTKIDAKAFIGCEELTKITIGKNVKKIGAKAFYGCEKLKSITVKSKSLKSIGSKAFKGIDPKAVVRVVKDKKVSQTNLFSKAVIGHVKTWTIQ
;
A
#
# COMPACT_ATOMS: atom_id res chain seq x y z
N MET A 1 -29.84 52.47 -125.52
CA MET A 1 -29.91 53.93 -125.62
C MET A 1 -29.92 54.50 -124.21
N ILE A 2 -29.10 55.53 -124.00
CA ILE A 2 -29.01 56.37 -122.81
C ILE A 2 -30.40 56.88 -122.37
N HIS A 3 -30.56 57.02 -121.05
CA HIS A 3 -31.52 57.86 -120.30
C HIS A 3 -33.01 57.44 -120.26
N ARG A 4 -33.61 57.24 -119.06
CA ARG A 4 -34.13 58.26 -118.10
C ARG A 4 -35.23 59.12 -118.75
N LEU A 5 -36.46 59.25 -118.26
CA LEU A 5 -37.00 59.35 -116.88
C LEU A 5 -38.54 59.21 -116.88
N LYS A 6 -39.08 58.75 -115.74
CA LYS A 6 -40.36 59.12 -115.05
C LYS A 6 -41.69 59.02 -115.85
N SER A 7 -42.83 58.60 -115.30
CA SER A 7 -43.40 58.81 -113.95
C SER A 7 -44.61 57.89 -113.67
N ASP A 8 -44.72 57.48 -112.40
CA ASP A 8 -45.94 57.30 -111.56
C ASP A 8 -47.22 56.64 -112.12
N LYS A 9 -47.54 55.39 -111.71
CA LYS A 9 -48.44 54.97 -110.57
C LYS A 9 -49.84 54.56 -111.10
N LYS A 10 -50.56 53.53 -110.61
CA LYS A 10 -50.54 52.83 -109.32
C LYS A 10 -51.49 51.59 -109.34
N ILE A 11 -51.25 50.65 -108.40
CA ILE A 11 -52.08 49.51 -107.90
C ILE A 11 -52.01 48.25 -108.79
N ARG A 12 -51.09 47.29 -108.59
CA ARG A 12 -50.73 46.31 -107.51
C ARG A 12 -51.50 44.98 -107.55
N ILE A 13 -50.69 43.93 -107.72
CA ILE A 13 -50.92 42.52 -108.06
C ILE A 13 -50.73 41.66 -106.80
N TYR A 14 -51.44 40.53 -106.70
CA TYR A 14 -51.00 39.37 -105.94
C TYR A 14 -50.80 38.20 -106.91
N HIS A 15 -49.56 37.69 -107.04
CA HIS A 15 -49.27 36.40 -107.66
C HIS A 15 -48.09 35.72 -106.94
N ASP A 16 -48.27 34.43 -106.68
CA ASP A 16 -47.63 33.62 -105.64
C ASP A 16 -46.24 33.07 -106.07
N LYS A 17 -45.21 33.33 -105.25
CA LYS A 17 -43.80 32.97 -105.50
C LYS A 17 -43.44 31.52 -105.15
N GLU A 18 -44.36 30.70 -104.60
CA GLU A 18 -44.03 29.31 -104.24
C GLU A 18 -44.02 28.34 -105.44
N LYS A 19 -44.73 28.64 -106.53
CA LYS A 19 -44.78 27.75 -107.71
C LYS A 19 -43.51 27.78 -108.59
N GLU A 20 -42.75 28.88 -108.61
CA GLU A 20 -41.50 28.98 -109.39
C GLU A 20 -40.34 28.15 -108.80
N LYS A 21 -40.28 28.00 -107.47
CA LYS A 21 -39.21 27.23 -106.80
C LYS A 21 -39.27 25.72 -107.08
N LYS A 22 -40.43 25.16 -107.44
CA LYS A 22 -40.60 23.73 -107.73
C LYS A 22 -40.23 23.35 -109.17
N VAL A 23 -40.29 24.30 -110.10
CA VAL A 23 -39.92 24.11 -111.52
C VAL A 23 -38.41 24.14 -111.72
N MET A 24 -37.67 24.99 -110.99
CA MET A 24 -36.20 25.05 -111.09
C MET A 24 -35.48 23.84 -110.44
N LYS A 25 -36.13 23.09 -109.54
CA LYS A 25 -35.54 21.91 -108.90
C LYS A 25 -35.57 20.64 -109.78
N ASN A 26 -36.46 20.58 -110.79
CA ASN A 26 -36.56 19.44 -111.72
C ASN A 26 -35.65 19.57 -112.96
N ALA A 27 -35.26 20.78 -113.38
CA ALA A 27 -34.32 20.99 -114.49
C ALA A 27 -32.87 20.54 -114.16
N SER A 28 -32.47 20.61 -112.89
CA SER A 28 -31.13 20.22 -112.43
C SER A 28 -30.88 18.70 -112.38
N LYS A 29 -31.94 17.87 -112.38
CA LYS A 29 -31.83 16.40 -112.28
C LYS A 29 -31.63 15.74 -113.65
N THR A 30 -32.21 16.32 -114.70
CA THR A 30 -32.14 15.83 -116.09
C THR A 30 -30.80 16.16 -116.77
N ILE A 31 -30.13 17.25 -116.39
CA ILE A 31 -28.79 17.62 -116.91
C ILE A 31 -27.69 16.67 -116.37
N LYS A 32 -27.87 16.13 -115.15
CA LYS A 32 -26.93 15.14 -114.56
C LYS A 32 -27.09 13.72 -115.11
N GLN A 33 -28.21 13.39 -115.76
CA GLN A 33 -28.41 12.08 -116.40
C GLN A 33 -27.93 12.04 -117.86
N VAL A 34 -27.76 13.19 -118.53
CA VAL A 34 -27.27 13.27 -119.93
C VAL A 34 -25.74 13.31 -120.02
N MET A 35 -25.02 13.82 -119.00
CA MET A 35 -23.54 13.77 -118.98
C MET A 35 -22.97 12.39 -118.60
N ALA A 36 -23.73 11.53 -117.90
CA ALA A 36 -23.29 10.18 -117.55
C ALA A 36 -23.41 9.16 -118.70
N MET A 37 -24.16 9.47 -119.75
CA MET A 37 -24.28 8.63 -120.97
C MET A 37 -23.23 8.95 -122.05
N PHE A 38 -22.49 10.05 -121.94
CA PHE A 38 -21.45 10.45 -122.90
C PHE A 38 -20.05 9.89 -122.57
N LEU A 39 -19.85 9.35 -121.36
CA LEU A 39 -18.57 8.75 -120.93
C LEU A 39 -18.48 7.23 -121.14
N ALA A 40 -19.52 6.58 -121.67
CA ALA A 40 -19.61 5.11 -121.76
C ALA A 40 -19.45 4.53 -123.18
N VAL A 41 -19.00 5.31 -124.19
CA VAL A 41 -18.98 4.88 -125.61
C VAL A 41 -17.62 5.04 -126.33
N CYS A 42 -16.51 5.26 -125.63
CA CYS A 42 -15.16 5.31 -126.27
C CYS A 42 -14.14 4.29 -125.76
N LEU A 43 -14.59 3.21 -125.13
CA LEU A 43 -13.79 1.99 -124.95
C LEU A 43 -14.27 0.95 -125.96
N ILE A 44 -13.50 0.73 -127.03
CA ILE A 44 -13.23 -0.55 -127.74
C ILE A 44 -12.36 -0.20 -128.97
N LEU A 45 -11.05 -0.50 -128.88
CA LEU A 45 -10.19 -1.19 -129.86
C LEU A 45 -8.72 -1.12 -129.37
N SER A 46 -8.08 -2.29 -129.35
CA SER A 46 -6.76 -2.63 -128.78
C SER A 46 -5.58 -2.30 -129.72
N PRO A 47 -4.35 -2.84 -129.51
CA PRO A 47 -3.37 -2.56 -128.47
C PRO A 47 -2.08 -1.95 -129.09
N PHE A 48 -1.35 -1.08 -128.37
CA PHE A 48 0.04 -0.79 -128.74
C PHE A 48 0.92 -0.69 -127.50
N SER A 49 1.92 -1.55 -127.49
CA SER A 49 3.04 -1.57 -126.56
C SER A 49 3.84 -0.27 -126.66
N ALA A 50 3.97 0.45 -125.56
CA ALA A 50 5.08 1.37 -125.34
C ALA A 50 5.42 1.41 -123.85
N VAL A 51 6.67 1.04 -123.57
CA VAL A 51 7.39 1.12 -122.29
C VAL A 51 7.09 2.45 -121.57
N PRO A 52 6.71 2.47 -120.27
CA PRO A 52 6.73 3.72 -119.54
C PRO A 52 8.17 4.05 -119.16
N ALA A 53 8.65 5.17 -119.71
CA ALA A 53 9.86 5.84 -119.25
C ALA A 53 9.74 6.24 -117.77
N LYS A 54 10.90 6.32 -117.11
CA LYS A 54 11.11 6.71 -115.70
C LYS A 54 10.15 7.79 -115.21
N ALA A 55 9.51 7.53 -114.07
CA ALA A 55 8.85 8.50 -113.23
C ALA A 55 9.88 9.21 -112.35
N ASP A 56 10.44 10.29 -112.85
CA ASP A 56 11.06 11.40 -112.12
C ASP A 56 10.90 12.61 -113.05
N ASP A 57 10.40 13.72 -112.52
CA ASP A 57 9.84 14.90 -113.21
C ASP A 57 8.46 14.72 -113.86
N GLN A 58 7.39 14.88 -113.06
CA GLN A 58 6.15 15.48 -113.58
C GLN A 58 6.40 16.96 -113.86
N SER A 59 7.14 17.26 -114.92
CA SER A 59 7.44 18.63 -115.29
C SER A 59 6.24 19.24 -116.00
N LEU A 60 5.46 20.06 -115.29
CA LEU A 60 4.43 20.90 -115.91
C LEU A 60 5.14 22.06 -116.62
N THR A 61 5.09 22.07 -117.96
CA THR A 61 5.76 23.06 -118.78
C THR A 61 4.83 24.21 -119.16
N ILE A 62 5.24 25.45 -118.87
CA ILE A 62 4.60 26.66 -119.41
C ILE A 62 5.55 27.29 -120.43
N MET A 63 5.10 27.46 -121.69
CA MET A 63 5.86 28.17 -122.72
C MET A 63 5.48 29.65 -122.75
N LEU A 64 6.46 30.52 -122.58
CA LEU A 64 6.28 31.97 -122.62
C LEU A 64 6.96 32.52 -123.87
N ASN A 65 6.30 33.44 -124.59
CA ASN A 65 6.89 34.22 -125.68
C ASN A 65 7.08 35.67 -125.21
N ALA A 66 8.30 36.19 -125.30
CA ALA A 66 8.61 37.60 -125.03
C ALA A 66 8.48 38.39 -126.34
N GLY A 67 7.51 39.32 -126.42
CA GLY A 67 7.26 40.13 -127.60
C GLY A 67 7.22 41.63 -127.31
N ASP A 68 7.98 42.41 -128.08
CA ASP A 68 8.09 43.86 -128.02
C ASP A 68 6.82 44.61 -128.46
N VAL A 69 6.52 45.66 -127.69
CA VAL A 69 5.62 46.83 -127.84
C VAL A 69 4.54 46.81 -128.95
N GLY A 70 3.28 46.73 -128.50
CA GLY A 70 2.18 47.49 -129.11
C GLY A 70 1.50 46.88 -130.32
N LYS A 71 0.89 45.68 -130.17
CA LYS A 71 -0.38 45.28 -130.82
C LYS A 71 -0.92 43.99 -130.20
N ILE A 72 -2.18 44.02 -129.79
CA ILE A 72 -2.95 42.85 -129.35
C ILE A 72 -3.28 42.02 -130.59
N TYR A 73 -2.84 40.76 -130.65
CA TYR A 73 -3.35 39.80 -131.61
C TYR A 73 -4.33 38.87 -130.89
N ASP A 74 -5.59 39.00 -131.31
CA ASP A 74 -6.70 38.09 -131.03
C ASP A 74 -6.48 36.78 -131.77
N GLY A 75 -6.57 35.66 -131.03
CA GLY A 75 -7.28 34.52 -131.58
C GLY A 75 -6.58 33.17 -131.53
N SER A 76 -7.26 32.25 -130.87
CA SER A 76 -7.40 30.83 -131.20
C SER A 76 -6.25 29.85 -130.90
N ASN A 77 -6.60 28.94 -129.99
CA ASN A 77 -5.98 27.65 -129.70
C ASN A 77 -5.73 26.81 -130.97
N VAL A 78 -4.57 26.16 -131.03
CA VAL A 78 -4.31 24.99 -131.88
C VAL A 78 -3.86 23.84 -130.96
N MET A 79 -4.59 22.71 -131.01
CA MET A 79 -4.31 21.47 -130.30
C MET A 79 -3.66 20.44 -131.23
N ILE A 80 -2.52 19.85 -130.84
CA ILE A 80 -2.11 18.48 -131.19
C ILE A 80 -1.31 17.85 -130.01
N GLY A 81 -1.83 16.74 -129.43
CA GLY A 81 -1.12 15.64 -128.75
C GLY A 81 -0.13 15.87 -127.57
N ASN A 82 -0.44 15.29 -126.40
CA ASN A 82 0.33 15.22 -125.12
C ASN A 82 0.56 16.56 -124.38
N GLY A 83 -0.57 17.21 -124.05
CA GLY A 83 -0.68 18.50 -123.34
C GLY A 83 0.31 18.68 -122.18
N ILE A 84 0.90 19.86 -122.03
CA ILE A 84 0.20 21.16 -121.87
C ILE A 84 0.92 22.29 -122.62
N ILE A 85 0.15 23.24 -123.19
CA ILE A 85 0.64 24.55 -123.65
C ILE A 85 -0.38 25.62 -123.22
N CYS A 86 -0.03 26.45 -122.23
CA CYS A 86 -0.60 27.77 -122.04
C CYS A 86 0.36 28.77 -122.69
N THR A 87 0.10 29.19 -123.92
CA THR A 87 0.80 30.34 -124.52
C THR A 87 0.13 31.62 -124.04
N GLU A 88 0.49 32.07 -122.84
CA GLU A 88 0.22 33.45 -122.42
C GLU A 88 1.44 34.32 -122.78
N ASN A 89 1.22 35.42 -123.51
CA ASN A 89 2.23 36.45 -123.66
C ASN A 89 2.27 37.25 -122.36
N VAL A 90 3.37 37.16 -121.61
CA VAL A 90 3.56 37.86 -120.34
C VAL A 90 4.56 38.99 -120.58
N LEU A 91 4.16 40.23 -120.28
CA LEU A 91 5.07 41.37 -120.30
C LEU A 91 6.14 41.18 -119.21
N ILE A 92 7.38 41.57 -119.50
CA ILE A 92 8.51 41.40 -118.57
C ILE A 92 8.25 42.07 -117.21
N ASP A 93 7.54 43.20 -117.22
CA ASP A 93 7.18 43.97 -116.03
C ASP A 93 6.07 43.29 -115.18
N ASP A 94 5.33 42.33 -115.75
CA ASP A 94 4.24 41.60 -115.09
C ASP A 94 4.64 40.20 -114.60
N ILE A 95 5.91 39.82 -114.71
CA ILE A 95 6.41 38.48 -114.34
C ILE A 95 6.15 38.14 -112.86
N ASP A 96 6.21 39.10 -111.93
CA ASP A 96 5.90 38.86 -110.51
C ASP A 96 4.45 38.45 -110.28
N ASN A 97 3.52 39.19 -110.90
CA ASN A 97 2.09 38.91 -110.81
C ASN A 97 1.76 37.57 -111.48
N PHE A 98 2.37 37.31 -112.63
CA PHE A 98 2.26 36.03 -113.31
C PHE A 98 2.79 34.89 -112.44
N TYR A 99 4.01 35.00 -111.92
CA TYR A 99 4.62 33.99 -111.03
C TYR A 99 3.75 33.70 -109.80
N SER A 100 3.19 34.74 -109.16
CA SER A 100 2.27 34.58 -108.04
C SER A 100 0.99 33.85 -108.44
N LYS A 101 0.38 34.24 -109.57
CA LYS A 101 -0.87 33.65 -110.07
C LYS A 101 -0.69 32.17 -110.41
N ILE A 102 0.36 31.81 -111.14
CA ILE A 102 0.64 30.41 -111.45
C ILE A 102 1.05 29.64 -110.18
N THR A 103 1.74 30.25 -109.22
CA THR A 103 2.05 29.59 -107.95
C THR A 103 0.79 29.28 -107.15
N GLU A 104 -0.16 30.23 -107.04
CA GLU A 104 -1.43 30.05 -106.34
C GLU A 104 -2.32 29.01 -107.03
N GLU A 105 -2.41 29.03 -108.35
CA GLU A 105 -3.27 28.12 -109.12
C GLU A 105 -2.78 26.66 -109.06
N TYR A 106 -1.47 26.44 -109.03
CA TYR A 106 -0.88 25.10 -109.11
C TYR A 106 -0.43 24.53 -107.75
N SER A 107 -0.27 25.38 -106.72
CA SER A 107 -0.04 24.92 -105.33
C SER A 107 -1.22 24.13 -104.74
N VAL A 108 -2.43 24.27 -105.30
CA VAL A 108 -3.68 23.67 -104.77
C VAL A 108 -4.03 22.31 -105.42
N LYS A 109 -3.40 21.94 -106.55
CA LYS A 109 -3.77 20.73 -107.31
C LYS A 109 -3.17 19.41 -106.79
N THR A 110 -2.39 19.43 -105.71
CA THR A 110 -1.89 18.20 -105.10
C THR A 110 -3.03 17.46 -104.41
N THR A 111 -3.40 16.30 -104.95
CA THR A 111 -4.36 15.39 -104.32
C THR A 111 -3.76 14.79 -103.05
N ASP A 112 -4.54 14.72 -101.96
CA ASP A 112 -4.21 14.14 -100.64
C ASP A 112 -3.66 12.68 -100.66
N THR A 113 -3.50 12.06 -101.83
CA THR A 113 -3.19 10.64 -101.98
C THR A 113 -1.74 10.33 -102.35
N GLU A 114 -0.91 11.32 -102.69
CA GLU A 114 0.54 11.14 -102.79
C GLU A 114 1.23 12.31 -102.11
N HIS A 115 2.19 11.97 -101.25
CA HIS A 115 3.03 12.80 -100.38
C HIS A 115 3.81 13.92 -101.09
N ILE A 116 3.25 14.65 -102.06
CA ILE A 116 3.95 15.53 -102.98
C ILE A 116 3.55 16.98 -102.70
N VAL A 117 4.53 17.84 -102.43
CA VAL A 117 4.34 19.28 -102.16
C VAL A 117 4.98 20.11 -103.26
N PHE A 118 4.25 21.11 -103.75
CA PHE A 118 4.74 22.10 -104.71
C PHE A 118 5.82 22.99 -104.07
N CYS A 119 6.99 23.08 -104.69
CA CYS A 119 8.17 23.77 -104.16
C CYS A 119 8.58 25.00 -104.98
N GLY A 120 7.83 25.35 -106.02
CA GLY A 120 8.10 26.50 -106.89
C GLY A 120 8.28 26.10 -108.34
N TRP A 121 8.65 27.05 -109.18
CA TRP A 121 8.92 26.81 -110.61
C TRP A 121 10.41 26.87 -110.87
N HIS A 122 10.95 26.09 -111.81
CA HIS A 122 12.34 26.18 -112.25
C HIS A 122 12.44 26.43 -113.75
N LEU A 123 13.56 27.01 -114.17
CA LEU A 123 13.92 27.21 -115.58
C LEU A 123 14.61 25.96 -116.16
N GLU A 124 14.61 25.85 -117.48
CA GLU A 124 15.26 24.74 -118.20
C GLU A 124 16.73 24.56 -117.79
N GLY A 125 17.12 23.31 -117.52
CA GLY A 125 18.47 22.96 -117.07
C GLY A 125 18.80 23.28 -115.61
N ARG A 126 17.88 23.89 -114.84
CA ARG A 126 18.02 24.07 -113.37
C ARG A 126 17.29 22.97 -112.60
N THR A 127 17.83 22.60 -111.44
CA THR A 127 17.24 21.58 -110.54
C THR A 127 16.69 22.17 -109.24
N VAL A 128 16.69 23.50 -109.11
CA VAL A 128 16.18 24.24 -107.95
C VAL A 128 15.16 25.28 -108.41
N ALA A 129 14.20 25.60 -107.54
CA ALA A 129 13.19 26.61 -107.82
C ALA A 129 13.86 27.96 -108.13
N ALA A 130 13.45 28.55 -109.26
CA ALA A 130 13.79 29.88 -109.70
C ALA A 130 12.91 30.90 -108.96
N THR A 131 13.53 32.00 -108.53
CA THR A 131 12.78 33.16 -108.03
C THR A 131 12.12 33.91 -109.19
N ALA A 132 11.14 34.78 -108.90
CA ALA A 132 10.57 35.63 -109.94
C ALA A 132 11.63 36.53 -110.62
N GLU A 133 12.70 36.90 -109.90
CA GLU A 133 13.84 37.64 -110.43
C GLU A 133 14.71 36.80 -111.38
N ASP A 134 14.97 35.52 -111.04
CA ASP A 134 15.63 34.58 -111.94
C ASP A 134 14.88 34.47 -113.27
N ILE A 135 13.54 34.43 -113.19
CA ILE A 135 12.66 34.31 -114.35
C ILE A 135 12.68 35.58 -115.20
N ARG A 136 12.64 36.77 -114.57
CA ARG A 136 12.78 38.06 -115.28
C ARG A 136 14.09 38.16 -116.04
N ASN A 137 15.21 37.83 -115.38
CA ASN A 137 16.53 37.91 -116.00
C ASN A 137 16.65 36.94 -117.18
N TYR A 138 16.08 35.74 -117.04
CA TYR A 138 16.07 34.75 -118.12
C TYR A 138 15.19 35.21 -119.29
N ALA A 139 14.00 35.77 -119.00
CA ALA A 139 13.08 36.31 -119.99
C ALA A 139 13.69 37.47 -120.81
N GLY A 140 14.49 38.34 -120.19
CA GLY A 140 15.11 39.49 -120.87
C GLY A 140 16.12 39.12 -121.97
N SER A 141 16.59 37.88 -122.00
CA SER A 141 17.59 37.39 -122.95
C SER A 141 17.08 36.32 -123.92
N HIS A 142 15.80 35.94 -123.83
CA HIS A 142 15.21 34.87 -124.62
C HIS A 142 13.85 35.28 -125.18
N THR A 143 13.63 35.03 -126.48
CA THR A 143 12.32 35.28 -127.12
C THR A 143 11.26 34.28 -126.68
N SER A 144 11.66 33.12 -126.15
CA SER A 144 10.78 32.18 -125.47
C SER A 144 11.52 31.29 -124.47
N PHE A 145 10.83 30.85 -123.42
CA PHE A 145 11.40 29.92 -122.42
C PHE A 145 10.34 29.08 -121.71
N GLN A 146 10.79 28.01 -121.05
CA GLN A 146 9.96 27.05 -120.32
C GLN A 146 10.13 27.19 -118.81
N LEU A 147 9.00 27.19 -118.09
CA LEU A 147 8.97 27.00 -116.64
C LEU A 147 8.42 25.62 -116.31
N TYR A 148 9.07 24.96 -115.36
CA TYR A 148 8.72 23.62 -114.91
C TYR A 148 8.33 23.65 -113.44
N ALA A 149 7.17 23.09 -113.10
CA ALA A 149 6.75 22.96 -111.72
C ALA A 149 7.68 21.97 -110.99
N LEU A 150 8.31 22.42 -109.90
CA LEU A 150 9.10 21.59 -109.02
C LEU A 150 8.22 21.03 -107.91
N TYR A 151 8.12 19.71 -107.85
CA TYR A 151 7.40 19.00 -106.80
C TYR A 151 8.36 18.11 -106.02
N LYS A 152 8.19 18.07 -104.69
CA LYS A 152 8.99 17.22 -103.81
C LYS A 152 8.11 16.31 -103.00
N THR A 153 8.50 15.05 -102.86
CA THR A 153 7.83 14.14 -101.95
C THR A 153 8.22 14.51 -100.50
N VAL A 154 7.25 14.76 -99.61
CA VAL A 154 7.44 15.00 -98.18
C VAL A 154 6.60 14.03 -97.35
N TYR A 155 7.18 13.50 -96.28
CA TYR A 155 6.49 12.64 -95.32
C TYR A 155 6.30 13.35 -93.98
N THR A 156 5.25 12.97 -93.26
CA THR A 156 4.95 13.48 -91.93
C THR A 156 5.65 12.65 -90.86
N VAL A 157 6.52 13.29 -90.09
CA VAL A 157 7.02 12.72 -88.83
C VAL A 157 6.16 13.21 -87.68
N THR A 158 5.45 12.29 -87.02
CA THR A 158 4.65 12.59 -85.82
C THR A 158 5.45 12.27 -84.57
N MET A 159 5.89 13.31 -83.87
CA MET A 159 6.65 13.21 -82.63
C MET A 159 5.71 13.25 -81.43
N ASN A 160 5.64 12.17 -80.67
CA ASN A 160 4.83 12.05 -79.46
C ASN A 160 5.73 12.12 -78.21
N ALA A 161 5.53 13.15 -77.40
CA ALA A 161 6.31 13.38 -76.18
C ALA A 161 6.03 12.36 -75.06
N ASN A 162 5.13 11.39 -75.25
CA ASN A 162 4.93 10.21 -74.40
C ASN A 162 4.79 10.53 -72.89
N GLY A 163 3.80 11.39 -72.59
CA GLY A 163 3.53 11.89 -71.24
C GLY A 163 4.45 13.03 -70.78
N GLY A 164 5.39 13.48 -71.61
CA GLY A 164 6.07 14.76 -71.47
C GLY A 164 5.44 15.86 -72.35
N ILE A 165 6.13 16.99 -72.44
CA ILE A 165 5.71 18.16 -73.19
C ILE A 165 6.89 18.79 -73.97
N PHE A 166 6.58 19.34 -75.14
CA PHE A 166 7.46 20.24 -75.88
C PHE A 166 7.45 21.64 -75.26
N ALA A 167 8.39 22.51 -75.65
CA ALA A 167 8.49 23.89 -75.16
C ALA A 167 7.22 24.74 -75.37
N ASN A 168 6.35 24.36 -76.31
CA ASN A 168 5.05 25.01 -76.56
C ASN A 168 3.88 24.36 -75.79
N ASN A 169 4.18 23.57 -74.74
CA ASN A 169 3.22 22.82 -73.92
C ASN A 169 2.34 21.81 -74.67
N LYS A 170 2.71 21.42 -75.90
CA LYS A 170 2.02 20.33 -76.61
C LYS A 170 2.67 18.98 -76.28
N SER A 171 1.91 17.90 -76.40
CA SER A 171 2.41 16.53 -76.28
C SER A 171 2.68 15.86 -77.64
N ILE A 172 2.23 16.48 -78.74
CA ILE A 172 2.46 16.00 -80.10
C ILE A 172 2.96 17.16 -80.97
N LYS A 173 4.01 16.91 -81.76
CA LYS A 173 4.52 17.79 -82.80
C LYS A 173 4.53 17.04 -84.13
N LYS A 174 4.02 17.64 -85.20
CA LYS A 174 4.09 17.09 -86.56
C LYS A 174 5.02 17.95 -87.39
N VAL A 175 5.93 17.31 -88.12
CA VAL A 175 6.91 17.98 -89.01
C VAL A 175 6.82 17.33 -90.39
N GLN A 176 6.73 18.14 -91.44
CA GLN A 176 6.83 17.67 -92.83
C GLN A 176 8.31 17.66 -93.24
N VAL A 177 8.80 16.54 -93.77
CA VAL A 177 10.21 16.32 -94.13
C VAL A 177 10.31 15.74 -95.53
N GLU A 178 11.18 16.30 -96.38
CA GLU A 178 11.40 15.83 -97.75
C GLU A 178 11.98 14.40 -97.79
N LYS A 179 11.50 13.58 -98.73
CA LYS A 179 11.93 12.20 -98.95
C LYS A 179 13.44 12.11 -99.18
N GLY A 180 14.07 11.13 -98.54
CA GLY A 180 15.51 10.90 -98.65
C GLY A 180 16.38 11.91 -97.87
N THR A 181 15.78 12.94 -97.26
CA THR A 181 16.50 13.84 -96.34
C THR A 181 16.62 13.23 -94.95
N LYS A 182 17.69 13.59 -94.25
CA LYS A 182 17.95 13.14 -92.87
C LYS A 182 17.12 13.96 -91.89
N PHE A 183 16.26 13.29 -91.11
CA PHE A 183 15.52 13.94 -90.02
C PHE A 183 16.27 13.80 -88.69
N SER A 184 16.42 14.90 -87.95
CA SER A 184 17.11 14.89 -86.65
C SER A 184 16.12 15.14 -85.51
N ALA A 185 15.48 14.07 -85.05
CA ALA A 185 14.59 14.10 -83.89
C ALA A 185 15.33 14.53 -82.61
N VAL A 186 16.63 14.21 -82.51
CA VAL A 186 17.48 14.44 -81.32
C VAL A 186 17.62 15.94 -80.96
N LYS A 187 17.41 16.85 -81.92
CA LYS A 187 17.46 18.30 -81.67
C LYS A 187 16.21 18.85 -80.99
N GLU A 188 15.12 18.08 -80.96
CA GLU A 188 13.85 18.51 -80.36
C GLU A 188 13.84 18.21 -78.86
N ASN A 189 13.76 19.27 -78.05
CA ASN A 189 13.73 19.15 -76.60
C ASN A 189 12.31 18.87 -76.10
N VAL A 190 12.19 17.85 -75.27
CA VAL A 190 10.98 17.53 -74.48
C VAL A 190 11.32 17.46 -73.01
N SER A 191 10.36 17.79 -72.17
CA SER A 191 10.49 17.75 -70.72
C SER A 191 9.38 16.91 -70.10
N LYS A 192 9.73 16.13 -69.09
CA LYS A 192 8.79 15.35 -68.28
C LYS A 192 9.26 15.40 -66.83
N THR A 193 8.50 16.07 -65.97
CA THR A 193 8.88 16.27 -64.56
C THR A 193 9.22 14.95 -63.88
N GLY A 194 10.38 14.88 -63.25
CA GLY A 194 10.82 13.67 -62.53
C GLY A 194 11.52 12.63 -63.40
N TYR A 195 11.65 12.86 -64.71
CA TYR A 195 12.31 11.95 -65.63
C TYR A 195 13.39 12.63 -66.46
N LYS A 196 14.40 11.86 -66.86
CA LYS A 196 15.42 12.25 -67.82
C LYS A 196 15.01 11.78 -69.21
N PHE A 197 15.08 12.68 -70.18
CA PHE A 197 14.82 12.33 -71.58
C PHE A 197 16.00 11.50 -72.14
N ASN A 198 15.71 10.33 -72.70
CA ASN A 198 16.72 9.41 -73.22
C ASN A 198 16.91 9.52 -74.74
N GLY A 199 15.87 9.92 -75.46
CA GLY A 199 15.89 9.96 -76.92
C GLY A 199 14.53 9.62 -77.53
N TRP A 200 14.49 9.62 -78.85
CA TRP A 200 13.33 9.29 -79.66
C TRP A 200 13.44 7.87 -80.20
N PHE A 201 12.33 7.14 -80.22
CA PHE A 201 12.25 5.73 -80.62
C PHE A 201 11.09 5.53 -81.59
N THR A 202 11.17 4.51 -82.46
CA THR A 202 10.12 4.21 -83.45
C THR A 202 8.90 3.52 -82.84
N ASP A 203 8.99 3.06 -81.60
CA ASP A 203 7.93 2.36 -80.87
C ASP A 203 7.74 2.91 -79.43
N ASP A 204 6.52 2.82 -78.91
CA ASP A 204 6.11 3.40 -77.61
C ASP A 204 6.03 2.39 -76.46
N LYS A 205 6.40 1.13 -76.71
CA LYS A 205 6.23 0.01 -75.76
C LYS A 205 7.54 -0.61 -75.32
N THR A 206 8.39 -0.93 -76.29
CA THR A 206 9.64 -1.67 -76.11
C THR A 206 10.86 -0.77 -76.17
N PHE A 207 10.76 0.39 -76.84
CA PHE A 207 11.83 1.38 -77.00
C PHE A 207 13.15 0.73 -77.45
N LYS A 208 13.09 -0.18 -78.43
CA LYS A 208 14.27 -0.96 -78.85
C LYS A 208 15.07 -0.26 -79.94
N GLU A 209 14.38 0.42 -80.84
CA GLU A 209 14.99 1.05 -82.02
C GLU A 209 15.02 2.57 -81.83
N ALA A 210 16.19 3.09 -81.50
CA ALA A 210 16.42 4.53 -81.34
C ALA A 210 16.56 5.21 -82.70
N VAL A 211 15.92 6.37 -82.85
CA VAL A 211 16.03 7.21 -84.04
C VAL A 211 17.38 7.94 -84.01
N THR A 212 18.14 7.82 -85.10
CA THR A 212 19.48 8.44 -85.21
C THR A 212 19.48 9.64 -86.14
N ASN A 213 20.55 10.46 -86.11
CA ASN A 213 20.68 11.64 -86.98
C ASN A 213 20.88 11.30 -88.47
N ASP A 214 21.05 10.02 -88.82
CA ASP A 214 21.33 9.55 -90.18
C ASP A 214 20.14 8.86 -90.85
N GLU A 215 18.99 8.79 -90.16
CA GLU A 215 17.81 8.11 -90.67
C GLU A 215 17.14 8.92 -91.78
N GLN A 216 17.07 8.33 -92.97
CA GLN A 216 16.38 8.91 -94.12
C GLN A 216 14.88 8.66 -94.01
N ILE A 217 14.09 9.70 -94.24
CA ILE A 217 12.64 9.59 -94.22
C ILE A 217 12.15 9.09 -95.59
N GLU A 218 11.65 7.85 -95.63
CA GLU A 218 11.11 7.20 -96.83
C GLU A 218 9.59 6.94 -96.74
N LYS A 219 8.97 7.23 -95.59
CA LYS A 219 7.53 7.10 -95.34
C LYS A 219 7.09 7.93 -94.13
N ASP A 220 5.78 8.11 -93.96
CA ASP A 220 5.22 8.63 -92.72
C ASP A 220 5.63 7.73 -91.54
N MET A 221 6.07 8.35 -90.46
CA MET A 221 6.48 7.63 -89.25
C MET A 221 6.07 8.36 -87.97
N ALA A 222 5.91 7.60 -86.90
CA ALA A 222 5.72 8.13 -85.56
C ALA A 222 6.98 7.83 -84.73
N VAL A 223 7.38 8.81 -83.94
CA VAL A 223 8.50 8.68 -83.00
C VAL A 223 8.05 9.07 -81.60
N TYR A 224 8.54 8.35 -80.60
CA TYR A 224 8.08 8.45 -79.22
C TYR A 224 9.26 8.78 -78.31
N ALA A 225 9.05 9.74 -77.43
CA ALA A 225 10.03 10.08 -76.41
C ALA A 225 10.15 8.94 -75.39
N SER A 226 11.37 8.51 -75.10
CA SER A 226 11.67 7.59 -74.00
C SER A 226 12.27 8.36 -72.82
N TYR A 227 11.96 7.88 -71.62
CA TYR A 227 12.34 8.53 -70.38
C TYR A 227 12.85 7.53 -69.35
N GLU A 228 13.94 7.88 -68.68
CA GLU A 228 14.41 7.18 -67.48
C GLU A 228 13.93 7.93 -66.23
N PRO A 229 13.32 7.27 -65.23
CA PRO A 229 12.99 7.93 -63.97
C PRO A 229 14.25 8.46 -63.29
N ASN A 230 14.21 9.71 -62.82
CA ASN A 230 15.31 10.27 -62.05
C ASN A 230 15.41 9.59 -60.68
N LYS A 231 16.64 9.51 -60.17
CA LYS A 231 16.91 9.12 -58.78
C LYS A 231 16.95 10.36 -57.89
N TYR A 232 16.29 10.27 -56.75
CA TYR A 232 16.33 11.31 -55.72
C TYR A 232 16.78 10.71 -54.40
N LYS A 233 17.57 11.49 -53.67
CA LYS A 233 18.03 11.16 -52.33
C LYS A 233 16.97 11.53 -51.30
N VAL A 234 16.62 10.56 -50.47
CA VAL A 234 15.77 10.71 -49.29
C VAL A 234 16.64 10.71 -48.05
N SER A 235 16.54 11.76 -47.25
CA SER A 235 17.13 11.83 -45.92
C SER A 235 16.06 11.62 -44.84
N PHE A 236 16.50 11.17 -43.67
CA PHE A 236 15.61 10.84 -42.55
C PHE A 236 15.94 11.71 -41.35
N LYS A 237 14.93 12.32 -40.73
CA LYS A 237 15.08 13.12 -39.52
C LYS A 237 14.23 12.56 -38.39
N ALA A 238 14.87 12.13 -37.31
CA ALA A 238 14.19 11.62 -36.13
C ALA A 238 14.52 12.46 -34.90
N ASP A 239 13.51 12.81 -34.12
CA ASP A 239 13.64 13.65 -32.91
C ASP A 239 14.42 14.96 -33.18
N GLY A 240 14.15 15.58 -34.33
CA GLY A 240 14.82 16.81 -34.76
C GLY A 240 16.25 16.65 -35.29
N LYS A 241 16.81 15.43 -35.28
CA LYS A 241 18.18 15.14 -35.74
C LYS A 241 18.18 14.40 -37.07
N LEU A 242 19.04 14.84 -37.98
CA LEU A 242 19.27 14.15 -39.25
C LEU A 242 20.00 12.83 -38.97
N LEU A 243 19.49 11.74 -39.51
CA LEU A 243 20.11 10.42 -39.48
C LEU A 243 21.20 10.32 -40.56
N ASN A 244 22.17 9.44 -40.34
CA ASN A 244 23.27 9.23 -41.30
C ASN A 244 22.80 8.39 -42.51
N GLU A 245 21.80 7.56 -42.28
CA GLU A 245 21.17 6.73 -43.29
C GLU A 245 20.46 7.59 -44.31
N THR A 246 20.65 7.28 -45.59
CA THR A 246 19.94 7.92 -46.70
C THR A 246 19.59 6.86 -47.73
N LYS A 247 18.56 7.13 -48.53
CA LYS A 247 18.08 6.18 -49.54
C LYS A 247 17.94 6.86 -50.90
N GLU A 248 18.34 6.17 -51.95
CA GLU A 248 17.99 6.57 -53.31
C GLU A 248 16.66 5.93 -53.71
N VAL A 249 15.75 6.75 -54.24
CA VAL A 249 14.44 6.30 -54.73
C VAL A 249 14.21 6.78 -56.16
N LEU A 250 13.48 5.99 -56.94
CA LEU A 250 13.11 6.33 -58.32
C LEU A 250 11.78 7.07 -58.34
N PHE A 251 11.72 8.18 -59.09
CA PHE A 251 10.48 8.92 -59.31
C PHE A 251 9.38 8.03 -59.90
N GLY A 252 8.15 8.16 -59.39
CA GLY A 252 7.01 7.37 -59.83
C GLY A 252 7.02 5.90 -59.37
N SER A 253 8.04 5.45 -58.64
CA SER A 253 8.11 4.11 -58.05
C SER A 253 7.73 4.14 -56.56
N ALA A 254 7.53 2.97 -55.94
CA ALA A 254 7.30 2.87 -54.50
C ALA A 254 8.60 3.13 -53.70
N TYR A 255 8.50 3.69 -52.48
CA TYR A 255 9.67 3.93 -51.62
C TYR A 255 10.39 2.62 -51.22
N GLY A 256 9.67 1.50 -51.09
CA GLY A 256 10.20 0.17 -50.74
C GLY A 256 10.60 -0.02 -49.26
N ASN A 257 10.80 -1.28 -48.84
CA ASN A 257 11.00 -1.69 -47.43
C ASN A 257 12.42 -1.44 -46.89
N ILE A 258 12.85 -0.20 -46.69
CA ILE A 258 14.09 0.09 -45.95
C ILE A 258 14.01 1.49 -45.33
N PHE A 259 13.16 1.64 -44.32
CA PHE A 259 13.17 2.83 -43.49
C PHE A 259 13.99 2.54 -42.24
N PRO A 260 14.92 3.43 -41.81
CA PRO A 260 15.58 3.25 -40.53
C PRO A 260 14.51 3.25 -39.43
N THR A 261 14.62 2.30 -38.50
CA THR A 261 13.88 2.39 -37.24
C THR A 261 14.59 3.40 -36.36
N SER A 262 13.83 4.22 -35.64
CA SER A 262 14.39 5.17 -34.69
C SER A 262 13.84 4.87 -33.31
N ASP A 263 14.74 4.71 -32.34
CA ASP A 263 14.37 4.45 -30.96
C ASP A 263 14.37 5.77 -30.20
N LYS A 264 13.17 6.24 -29.83
CA LYS A 264 12.99 7.36 -28.90
C LYS A 264 12.53 6.81 -27.56
N LYS A 265 13.37 6.91 -26.54
CA LYS A 265 13.09 6.36 -25.20
C LYS A 265 11.76 6.92 -24.66
N GLY A 266 10.82 6.03 -24.29
CA GLY A 266 9.49 6.40 -23.81
C GLY A 266 8.42 6.53 -24.90
N TYR A 267 8.75 6.29 -26.16
CA TYR A 267 7.83 6.43 -27.28
C TYR A 267 7.94 5.26 -28.25
N ASP A 268 6.81 4.92 -28.87
CA ASP A 268 6.75 4.01 -30.00
C ASP A 268 6.88 4.79 -31.31
N PHE A 269 7.68 4.27 -32.23
CA PHE A 269 7.80 4.81 -33.57
C PHE A 269 6.50 4.56 -34.35
N GLU A 270 5.85 5.64 -34.81
CA GLU A 270 4.59 5.55 -35.55
C GLU A 270 4.86 5.30 -37.03
N ASN A 271 5.43 6.30 -37.72
CA ASN A 271 5.83 6.20 -39.12
C ASN A 271 6.74 7.36 -39.57
N TRP A 272 7.16 7.31 -40.84
CA TRP A 272 7.80 8.41 -41.54
C TRP A 272 6.77 9.29 -42.26
N TYR A 273 6.97 10.60 -42.27
CA TYR A 273 6.07 11.58 -42.85
C TYR A 273 6.84 12.57 -43.73
N ASP A 274 6.20 13.11 -44.76
CA ASP A 274 6.78 14.16 -45.61
C ASP A 274 6.55 15.58 -45.06
N GLU A 275 7.10 16.60 -45.72
CA GLU A 275 6.97 18.03 -45.32
C GLU A 275 5.51 18.51 -45.18
N GLU A 276 4.57 17.84 -45.84
CA GLU A 276 3.12 18.13 -45.80
C GLU A 276 2.38 17.28 -44.76
N ASP A 277 3.12 16.54 -43.92
CA ASP A 277 2.59 15.66 -42.87
C ASP A 277 1.79 14.46 -43.41
N ASN A 278 2.05 14.04 -44.65
CA ASN A 278 1.51 12.80 -45.21
C ASN A 278 2.34 11.60 -44.78
N MET A 279 1.68 10.53 -44.33
CA MET A 279 2.34 9.28 -43.95
C MET A 279 2.97 8.59 -45.17
N ILE A 280 4.27 8.31 -45.09
CA ILE A 280 5.04 7.61 -46.12
C ILE A 280 5.35 6.19 -45.67
N THR A 281 4.85 5.23 -46.44
CA THR A 281 5.07 3.80 -46.24
C THR A 281 5.88 3.22 -47.38
N ALA A 282 6.24 1.94 -47.28
CA ALA A 282 7.01 1.28 -48.33
C ALA A 282 6.26 1.20 -49.67
N SER A 283 4.93 1.22 -49.66
CA SER A 283 4.09 1.22 -50.86
C SER A 283 3.76 2.62 -51.37
N SER A 284 4.06 3.68 -50.61
CA SER A 284 3.85 5.05 -51.06
C SER A 284 4.65 5.33 -52.33
N THR A 285 4.07 6.04 -53.29
CA THR A 285 4.74 6.41 -54.55
C THR A 285 5.56 7.68 -54.38
N VAL A 286 6.77 7.71 -54.92
CA VAL A 286 7.63 8.89 -54.95
C VAL A 286 7.05 9.90 -55.94
N ARG A 287 6.52 11.01 -55.42
CA ARG A 287 5.90 12.10 -56.22
C ARG A 287 6.72 13.38 -56.25
N LEU A 288 7.74 13.50 -55.41
CA LEU A 288 8.60 14.68 -55.34
C LEU A 288 9.76 14.54 -56.32
N ALA A 289 9.82 15.44 -57.31
CA ALA A 289 10.89 15.50 -58.31
C ALA A 289 12.13 16.27 -57.79
N LYS A 290 12.50 16.05 -56.52
CA LYS A 290 13.64 16.66 -55.84
C LYS A 290 14.12 15.74 -54.72
N ASN A 291 15.36 15.93 -54.27
CA ASN A 291 15.80 15.40 -52.98
C ASN A 291 14.90 15.95 -51.87
N HIS A 292 14.54 15.12 -50.91
CA HIS A 292 13.61 15.49 -49.84
C HIS A 292 13.94 14.75 -48.55
N GLU A 293 13.36 15.25 -47.46
CA GLU A 293 13.51 14.70 -46.12
C GLU A 293 12.19 14.11 -45.66
N LEU A 294 12.27 12.98 -44.95
CA LEU A 294 11.15 12.43 -44.19
C LEU A 294 11.42 12.59 -42.71
N HIS A 295 10.40 12.97 -41.93
CA HIS A 295 10.48 13.07 -40.48
C HIS A 295 9.74 11.95 -39.76
N ALA A 296 10.33 11.44 -38.69
CA ALA A 296 9.71 10.43 -37.84
C ALA A 296 8.64 11.06 -36.93
N LYS A 297 7.48 10.43 -36.82
CA LYS A 297 6.52 10.70 -35.74
C LYS A 297 6.54 9.57 -34.72
N PHE A 298 6.30 9.96 -33.47
CA PHE A 298 6.37 9.09 -32.31
C PHE A 298 5.12 9.29 -31.46
N VAL A 299 4.60 8.19 -30.90
CA VAL A 299 3.50 8.21 -29.94
C VAL A 299 4.02 7.77 -28.57
N PRO A 300 3.58 8.37 -27.44
CA PRO A 300 4.07 7.96 -26.12
C PRO A 300 3.79 6.47 -25.87
N HIS A 301 4.81 5.73 -25.42
CA HIS A 301 4.68 4.33 -25.06
C HIS A 301 3.90 4.21 -23.75
N ILE A 302 3.00 3.23 -23.67
CA ILE A 302 2.17 3.00 -22.50
C ILE A 302 2.76 1.86 -21.68
N TYR A 303 3.29 2.21 -20.51
CA TYR A 303 3.82 1.29 -19.52
C TYR A 303 2.71 0.78 -18.59
N THR A 304 2.88 -0.44 -18.09
CA THR A 304 1.90 -1.14 -17.26
C THR A 304 2.32 -1.19 -15.79
N ILE A 305 1.32 -1.15 -14.91
CA ILE A 305 1.47 -1.33 -13.47
C ILE A 305 0.56 -2.48 -13.04
N LYS A 306 1.14 -3.51 -12.42
CA LYS A 306 0.41 -4.67 -11.90
C LYS A 306 0.53 -4.74 -10.38
N TYR A 307 -0.52 -5.24 -9.72
CA TYR A 307 -0.54 -5.42 -8.26
C TYR A 307 -0.82 -6.87 -7.88
N GLU A 308 0.02 -7.45 -7.04
CA GLU A 308 -0.20 -8.72 -6.36
C GLU A 308 -0.54 -8.44 -4.89
N LEU A 309 -1.84 -8.29 -4.59
CA LEU A 309 -2.29 -7.79 -3.29
C LEU A 309 -2.42 -8.85 -2.19
N GLY A 310 -2.29 -10.15 -2.51
CA GLY A 310 -2.37 -11.23 -1.52
C GLY A 310 -3.67 -11.25 -0.71
N GLY A 311 -4.79 -10.86 -1.32
CA GLY A 311 -6.10 -10.73 -0.65
C GLY A 311 -6.41 -9.35 -0.07
N GLY A 312 -5.44 -8.44 -0.02
CA GLY A 312 -5.68 -7.05 0.38
C GLY A 312 -6.35 -6.20 -0.71
N THR A 313 -6.73 -4.98 -0.36
CA THR A 313 -7.38 -4.02 -1.24
C THR A 313 -6.59 -2.72 -1.35
N LEU A 314 -6.71 -2.01 -2.47
CA LEU A 314 -6.13 -0.68 -2.69
C LEU A 314 -7.25 0.29 -3.01
N LYS A 315 -7.25 1.45 -2.34
CA LYS A 315 -8.23 2.52 -2.58
C LYS A 315 -8.14 3.10 -3.99
N THR A 316 -6.92 3.26 -4.49
CA THR A 316 -6.65 3.78 -5.83
C THR A 316 -5.67 2.85 -6.51
N LYS A 317 -5.99 2.44 -7.74
CA LYS A 317 -5.14 1.59 -8.58
C LYS A 317 -4.83 2.32 -9.87
N TRP A 318 -3.55 2.35 -10.21
CA TRP A 318 -3.06 2.81 -11.50
C TRP A 318 -2.69 1.59 -12.32
N GLU A 319 -3.26 1.43 -13.50
CA GLU A 319 -2.98 0.28 -14.37
C GLU A 319 -1.95 0.60 -15.44
N LYS A 320 -1.87 1.87 -15.86
CA LYS A 320 -1.07 2.33 -16.99
C LYS A 320 -0.55 3.75 -16.78
N TYR A 321 0.59 4.04 -17.38
CA TYR A 321 1.19 5.38 -17.40
C TYR A 321 2.07 5.58 -18.63
N ALA A 322 2.38 6.84 -18.97
CA ALA A 322 3.23 7.21 -20.08
C ALA A 322 4.15 8.36 -19.68
N VAL A 323 5.17 8.63 -20.50
CA VAL A 323 6.11 9.74 -20.26
C VAL A 323 5.48 11.12 -20.50
N GLU A 324 4.43 11.19 -21.30
CA GLU A 324 3.68 12.40 -21.65
C GLU A 324 2.18 12.11 -21.77
N SER A 325 1.37 13.17 -21.74
CA SER A 325 -0.10 13.05 -21.80
C SER A 325 -0.53 12.43 -23.13
N VAL A 326 -1.40 11.43 -23.04
CA VAL A 326 -2.07 10.83 -24.20
C VAL A 326 -3.57 11.16 -24.16
N SER A 327 -4.29 10.88 -25.24
CA SER A 327 -5.73 11.10 -25.31
C SER A 327 -6.55 10.23 -24.35
N ASP A 328 -5.97 9.12 -23.90
CA ASP A 328 -6.59 8.24 -22.90
C ASP A 328 -6.36 8.79 -21.48
N ASN A 329 -7.42 9.36 -20.89
CA ASN A 329 -7.40 9.92 -19.54
C ASN A 329 -7.10 8.88 -18.44
N SER A 330 -7.12 7.56 -18.75
CA SER A 330 -6.72 6.51 -17.81
C SER A 330 -5.20 6.35 -17.66
N VAL A 331 -4.41 7.02 -18.52
CA VAL A 331 -2.95 6.97 -18.52
C VAL A 331 -2.41 8.26 -17.90
N SER A 332 -1.71 8.14 -16.77
CA SER A 332 -1.07 9.30 -16.14
C SER A 332 0.28 9.61 -16.79
N ALA A 333 0.59 10.91 -16.88
CA ALA A 333 1.89 11.45 -17.30
C ALA A 333 2.61 12.22 -16.18
N ASN A 334 2.06 12.18 -14.96
CA ASN A 334 2.61 12.83 -13.78
C ASN A 334 3.20 11.79 -12.81
N ASP A 335 3.81 12.26 -11.72
CA ASP A 335 4.22 11.39 -10.61
C ASP A 335 3.03 10.56 -10.12
N ILE A 336 3.24 9.24 -9.99
CA ILE A 336 2.24 8.30 -9.50
C ILE A 336 2.66 7.82 -8.12
N VAL A 337 1.89 8.19 -7.10
CA VAL A 337 2.07 7.67 -5.74
C VAL A 337 1.32 6.35 -5.62
N ILE A 338 2.05 5.30 -5.28
CA ILE A 338 1.49 3.98 -5.03
C ILE A 338 0.99 3.94 -3.59
N GLY A 339 -0.32 3.78 -3.45
CA GLY A 339 -0.98 3.75 -2.14
C GLY A 339 -0.57 2.55 -1.29
N THR A 340 -0.98 2.58 -0.03
CA THR A 340 -0.82 1.48 0.92
C THR A 340 -2.02 0.55 0.84
N PRO A 341 -1.84 -0.77 0.65
CA PRO A 341 -2.96 -1.70 0.63
C PRO A 341 -3.43 -2.03 2.04
N GLU A 342 -4.72 -2.36 2.16
CA GLU A 342 -5.36 -2.74 3.41
C GLU A 342 -5.73 -4.22 3.39
N LEU A 343 -5.36 -4.93 4.45
CA LEU A 343 -5.77 -6.32 4.68
C LEU A 343 -6.24 -6.45 6.13
N LYS A 344 -7.47 -6.94 6.33
CA LYS A 344 -8.08 -7.04 7.67
C LYS A 344 -7.19 -7.89 8.58
N ASN A 345 -6.86 -7.36 9.76
CA ASN A 345 -6.02 -7.99 10.80
C ASN A 345 -4.53 -8.14 10.48
N PHE A 346 -4.03 -7.46 9.43
CA PHE A 346 -2.61 -7.43 9.13
C PHE A 346 -2.11 -6.00 8.91
N ASP A 347 -0.87 -5.75 9.30
CA ASP A 347 -0.16 -4.53 9.00
C ASP A 347 0.61 -4.68 7.68
N PHE A 348 0.58 -3.64 6.86
CA PHE A 348 1.35 -3.60 5.62
C PHE A 348 2.86 -3.49 5.92
N ALA A 349 3.61 -4.52 5.54
CA ALA A 349 5.04 -4.63 5.74
C ALA A 349 5.86 -4.03 4.58
N GLY A 350 5.20 -3.54 3.52
CA GLY A 350 5.84 -2.90 2.38
C GLY A 350 5.68 -3.67 1.07
N TRP A 351 5.95 -2.97 -0.03
CA TRP A 351 5.98 -3.50 -1.38
C TRP A 351 7.30 -4.22 -1.65
N THR A 352 7.21 -5.37 -2.29
CA THR A 352 8.27 -5.91 -3.15
C THR A 352 7.98 -5.44 -4.56
N ILE A 353 8.91 -4.72 -5.18
CA ILE A 353 8.69 -4.04 -6.46
C ILE A 353 9.58 -4.71 -7.50
N THR A 354 8.98 -5.11 -8.62
CA THR A 354 9.71 -5.57 -9.82
C THR A 354 9.61 -4.50 -10.89
N GLN A 355 10.73 -4.04 -11.41
CA GLN A 355 10.85 -3.08 -12.50
C GLN A 355 11.55 -3.76 -13.69
N ASP A 356 10.91 -3.79 -14.86
CA ASP A 356 11.45 -4.45 -16.07
C ASP A 356 11.98 -5.87 -15.82
N ASN A 357 11.21 -6.67 -15.07
CA ASN A 357 11.56 -8.04 -14.63
C ASN A 357 12.70 -8.17 -13.60
N ALA A 358 13.22 -7.06 -13.07
CA ALA A 358 14.21 -7.06 -11.99
C ALA A 358 13.59 -6.59 -10.66
N VAL A 359 13.81 -7.33 -9.57
CA VAL A 359 13.31 -6.95 -8.25
C VAL A 359 14.20 -5.84 -7.66
N LEU A 360 13.59 -4.75 -7.21
CA LEU A 360 14.27 -3.66 -6.51
C LEU A 360 14.72 -4.12 -5.11
N ASN A 361 15.90 -3.68 -4.69
CA ASN A 361 16.45 -4.02 -3.38
C ASN A 361 15.75 -3.24 -2.26
N GLY A 362 14.87 -3.91 -1.51
CA GLY A 362 14.26 -3.39 -0.29
C GLY A 362 12.79 -3.76 -0.13
N LYS A 363 12.22 -3.37 1.02
CA LYS A 363 10.76 -3.33 1.21
C LYS A 363 10.32 -1.88 1.34
N TYR A 364 9.37 -1.47 0.52
CA TYR A 364 8.98 -0.07 0.39
C TYR A 364 7.59 0.15 1.00
N LYS A 365 7.48 0.92 2.09
CA LYS A 365 6.16 1.28 2.65
C LYS A 365 5.40 2.27 1.76
N GLU A 366 6.15 3.07 1.00
CA GLU A 366 5.65 4.03 0.04
C GLU A 366 6.55 3.99 -1.20
N TYR A 367 5.98 4.22 -2.39
CA TYR A 367 6.74 4.31 -3.62
C TYR A 367 6.08 5.31 -4.56
N THR A 368 6.91 6.10 -5.26
CA THR A 368 6.43 7.05 -6.28
C THR A 368 7.13 6.74 -7.59
N ILE A 369 6.35 6.41 -8.63
CA ILE A 369 6.85 6.36 -9.99
C ILE A 369 6.98 7.80 -10.46
N LYS A 370 8.21 8.25 -10.75
CA LYS A 370 8.48 9.63 -11.17
C LYS A 370 8.11 9.85 -12.62
N LYS A 371 7.64 11.07 -12.93
CA LYS A 371 7.41 11.51 -14.31
C LYS A 371 8.65 11.25 -15.16
N GLY A 372 8.43 10.70 -16.36
CA GLY A 372 9.49 10.33 -17.29
C GLY A 372 10.12 8.94 -17.06
N THR A 373 9.62 8.16 -16.10
CA THR A 373 10.02 6.74 -15.97
C THR A 373 9.55 5.93 -17.19
N THR A 374 10.35 4.96 -17.62
CA THR A 374 10.13 4.20 -18.87
C THR A 374 10.21 2.69 -18.63
N SER A 375 9.45 2.19 -17.66
CA SER A 375 9.55 0.79 -17.20
C SER A 375 8.20 0.19 -16.80
N ASP A 376 8.02 -1.10 -17.02
CA ASP A 376 6.88 -1.82 -16.42
C ASP A 376 7.13 -2.09 -14.93
N PHE A 377 6.07 -2.02 -14.13
CA PHE A 377 6.14 -2.29 -12.69
C PHE A 377 5.18 -3.39 -12.23
N VAL A 378 5.65 -4.24 -11.31
CA VAL A 378 4.83 -5.17 -10.53
C VAL A 378 5.03 -4.89 -9.04
N PHE A 379 3.94 -4.59 -8.33
CA PHE A 379 3.91 -4.31 -6.90
C PHE A 379 3.30 -5.49 -6.15
N LYS A 380 4.12 -6.21 -5.38
CA LYS A 380 3.68 -7.31 -4.52
C LYS A 380 3.58 -6.87 -3.07
N ALA A 381 2.38 -6.92 -2.52
CA ALA A 381 2.12 -6.52 -1.14
C ALA A 381 2.64 -7.57 -0.16
N ASN A 382 3.31 -7.13 0.90
CA ASN A 382 3.70 -7.98 2.00
C ASN A 382 2.97 -7.53 3.28
N TYR A 383 2.55 -8.50 4.08
CA TYR A 383 1.81 -8.26 5.31
C TYR A 383 2.45 -8.99 6.49
N VAL A 384 2.25 -8.46 7.68
CA VAL A 384 2.56 -9.12 8.96
C VAL A 384 1.31 -9.08 9.84
N PRO A 385 1.00 -10.13 10.62
CA PRO A 385 -0.19 -10.14 11.47
C PRO A 385 -0.20 -8.94 12.43
N HIS A 386 -1.33 -8.25 12.51
CA HIS A 386 -1.51 -7.10 13.41
C HIS A 386 -1.50 -7.56 14.87
N LYS A 387 -0.82 -6.80 15.73
CA LYS A 387 -0.67 -7.07 17.15
C LYS A 387 -1.59 -6.19 18.00
N PHE A 388 -2.63 -6.79 18.55
CA PHE A 388 -3.53 -6.17 19.54
C PHE A 388 -2.87 -6.15 20.92
N GLN A 389 -3.08 -5.08 21.67
CA GLN A 389 -2.39 -4.84 22.94
C GLN A 389 -3.23 -5.30 24.13
N ILE A 390 -2.57 -5.89 25.11
CA ILE A 390 -3.12 -6.26 26.42
C ILE A 390 -2.41 -5.44 27.49
N LYS A 391 -3.18 -4.67 28.27
CA LYS A 391 -2.67 -3.85 29.37
C LYS A 391 -3.26 -4.31 30.70
N TYR A 392 -2.47 -4.15 31.75
CA TYR A 392 -2.84 -4.56 33.11
C TYR A 392 -2.75 -3.38 34.08
N ASP A 393 -3.83 -3.11 34.80
CA ASP A 393 -3.83 -2.36 36.06
C ASP A 393 -3.92 -3.38 37.20
N LEU A 394 -2.81 -3.58 37.91
CA LEU A 394 -2.70 -4.62 38.93
C LEU A 394 -3.07 -4.14 40.34
N ASP A 395 -3.48 -2.89 40.52
CA ASP A 395 -3.81 -2.32 41.84
C ASP A 395 -2.72 -2.58 42.91
N GLY A 396 -1.44 -2.45 42.51
CA GLY A 396 -0.29 -2.71 43.37
C GLY A 396 0.07 -4.19 43.60
N GLY A 397 -0.65 -5.13 42.98
CA GLY A 397 -0.29 -6.55 42.93
C GLY A 397 0.78 -6.88 41.88
N THR A 398 1.14 -8.16 41.78
CA THR A 398 2.12 -8.70 40.84
C THR A 398 1.53 -9.81 39.97
N LEU A 399 1.98 -9.92 38.73
CA LEU A 399 1.56 -10.97 37.78
C LEU A 399 2.82 -11.51 37.08
N LYS A 400 3.06 -12.83 37.20
CA LYS A 400 4.31 -13.49 36.80
C LYS A 400 4.45 -13.63 35.28
N ASP A 401 3.40 -14.14 34.62
CA ASP A 401 3.39 -14.43 33.18
C ASP A 401 2.44 -13.46 32.46
N LYS A 402 2.95 -12.27 32.13
CA LYS A 402 2.16 -11.22 31.45
C LYS A 402 2.15 -11.45 29.95
N VAL A 403 0.96 -11.63 29.38
CA VAL A 403 0.77 -11.58 27.92
C VAL A 403 0.50 -10.12 27.54
N THR A 404 1.38 -9.51 26.76
CA THR A 404 1.29 -8.07 26.44
C THR A 404 0.65 -7.78 25.08
N ASP A 405 0.67 -8.75 24.17
CA ASP A 405 0.08 -8.62 22.86
C ASP A 405 -0.38 -9.97 22.30
N TYR A 406 -1.23 -9.90 21.27
CA TYR A 406 -1.70 -11.06 20.55
C TYR A 406 -2.09 -10.73 19.11
N THR A 407 -2.26 -11.76 18.27
CA THR A 407 -2.70 -11.61 16.87
C THR A 407 -4.04 -12.30 16.67
N ALA A 408 -4.83 -11.82 15.71
CA ALA A 408 -6.14 -12.43 15.40
C ALA A 408 -6.03 -13.84 14.82
N GLU A 409 -4.84 -14.26 14.38
CA GLU A 409 -4.57 -15.58 13.80
C GLU A 409 -4.26 -16.67 14.84
N MET A 410 -4.24 -16.34 16.13
CA MET A 410 -4.00 -17.34 17.17
C MET A 410 -5.04 -18.46 17.10
N THR A 411 -4.59 -19.71 17.22
CA THR A 411 -5.44 -20.90 17.21
C THR A 411 -5.78 -21.41 18.61
N GLU A 412 -5.24 -20.75 19.65
CA GLU A 412 -5.44 -21.08 21.06
C GLU A 412 -5.97 -19.86 21.81
N TYR A 413 -6.74 -20.09 22.88
CA TYR A 413 -7.24 -19.02 23.74
C TYR A 413 -6.11 -18.45 24.61
N ILE A 414 -6.12 -17.14 24.82
CA ILE A 414 -5.18 -16.52 25.76
C ILE A 414 -5.75 -16.61 27.16
N LYS A 415 -5.06 -17.36 28.02
CA LYS A 415 -5.35 -17.40 29.45
C LYS A 415 -4.66 -16.24 30.14
N VAL A 416 -5.45 -15.31 30.67
CA VAL A 416 -4.92 -14.24 31.53
C VAL A 416 -4.68 -14.80 32.92
N GLY A 417 -3.44 -14.76 33.39
CA GLY A 417 -3.04 -15.30 34.69
C GLY A 417 -3.69 -14.58 35.88
N THR A 418 -3.60 -15.20 37.05
CA THR A 418 -4.13 -14.66 38.31
C THR A 418 -3.05 -13.80 38.99
N PRO A 419 -3.32 -12.52 39.30
CA PRO A 419 -2.36 -11.68 39.99
C PRO A 419 -2.38 -11.95 41.51
N GLU A 420 -1.25 -11.69 42.15
CA GLU A 420 -1.05 -11.88 43.59
C GLU A 420 -0.86 -10.52 44.28
N LYS A 421 -1.52 -10.32 45.42
CA LYS A 421 -1.33 -9.15 46.28
C LYS A 421 -1.35 -9.62 47.74
N LYS A 422 -0.20 -9.58 48.40
CA LYS A 422 -0.02 -10.10 49.77
C LYS A 422 -1.05 -9.46 50.73
N GLY A 423 -1.85 -10.29 51.41
CA GLY A 423 -2.90 -9.84 52.33
C GLY A 423 -4.29 -9.67 51.70
N TYR A 424 -4.43 -9.93 50.40
CA TYR A 424 -5.69 -9.74 49.68
C TYR A 424 -6.05 -10.98 48.86
N ASP A 425 -7.34 -11.26 48.76
CA ASP A 425 -7.91 -12.24 47.84
C ASP A 425 -8.22 -11.57 46.51
N PHE A 426 -7.76 -12.17 45.41
CA PHE A 426 -8.18 -11.77 44.07
C PHE A 426 -9.64 -12.15 43.84
N LYS A 427 -10.45 -11.21 43.33
CA LYS A 427 -11.88 -11.40 43.02
C LYS A 427 -12.20 -11.34 41.53
N GLY A 428 -11.18 -11.41 40.70
CA GLY A 428 -11.33 -11.40 39.26
C GLY A 428 -11.00 -10.07 38.59
N TRP A 429 -11.07 -10.08 37.27
CA TRP A 429 -10.74 -8.94 36.43
C TRP A 429 -11.96 -8.08 36.12
N THR A 430 -11.79 -6.76 36.11
CA THR A 430 -12.66 -5.84 35.38
C THR A 430 -12.03 -5.60 34.02
N VAL A 431 -12.74 -5.97 32.95
CA VAL A 431 -12.18 -5.96 31.59
C VAL A 431 -12.81 -4.82 30.78
N THR A 432 -11.96 -4.02 30.15
CA THR A 432 -12.39 -3.01 29.17
C THR A 432 -11.92 -3.45 27.78
N LYS A 433 -12.85 -3.53 26.84
CA LYS A 433 -12.63 -3.87 25.43
C LYS A 433 -13.15 -2.73 24.57
N ASP A 434 -12.32 -2.10 23.77
CA ASP A 434 -12.70 -0.95 22.92
C ASP A 434 -13.52 0.13 23.68
N LYS A 435 -13.08 0.46 24.90
CA LYS A 435 -13.74 1.40 25.84
C LYS A 435 -15.11 0.93 26.40
N THR A 436 -15.55 -0.28 26.06
CA THR A 436 -16.74 -0.91 26.63
C THR A 436 -16.33 -1.76 27.83
N VAL A 437 -17.00 -1.56 28.97
CA VAL A 437 -16.73 -2.33 30.19
C VAL A 437 -17.53 -3.63 30.17
N LEU A 438 -16.82 -4.76 30.11
CA LEU A 438 -17.36 -6.10 30.22
C LEU A 438 -17.42 -6.43 31.73
N HIS A 439 -18.46 -5.98 32.43
CA HIS A 439 -18.60 -6.19 33.88
C HIS A 439 -18.89 -7.66 34.22
N ASN A 440 -17.86 -8.51 34.25
CA ASN A 440 -17.93 -9.84 34.85
C ASN A 440 -16.65 -10.12 35.63
N THR A 441 -16.75 -10.25 36.94
CA THR A 441 -15.66 -10.73 37.82
C THR A 441 -15.52 -12.23 37.64
N TYR A 442 -14.52 -12.67 36.87
CA TYR A 442 -14.12 -14.08 36.79
C TYR A 442 -12.71 -14.26 37.33
N ASP A 443 -12.48 -15.37 38.02
CA ASP A 443 -11.15 -15.77 38.53
C ASP A 443 -10.16 -16.03 37.38
N GLU A 444 -10.67 -16.31 36.18
CA GLU A 444 -9.92 -16.47 34.94
C GLU A 444 -10.66 -15.81 33.76
N TYR A 445 -9.93 -15.17 32.84
CA TYR A 445 -10.50 -14.62 31.60
C TYR A 445 -9.77 -15.21 30.39
N THR A 446 -10.53 -15.62 29.38
CA THR A 446 -10.02 -16.10 28.09
C THR A 446 -10.39 -15.14 26.97
N ILE A 447 -9.41 -14.77 26.16
CA ILE A 447 -9.65 -14.02 24.92
C ILE A 447 -10.00 -15.04 23.83
N GLU A 448 -11.18 -14.88 23.21
CA GLU A 448 -11.65 -15.76 22.14
C GLU A 448 -10.81 -15.63 20.86
N ILE A 449 -10.65 -16.76 20.16
CA ILE A 449 -9.98 -16.84 18.85
C ILE A 449 -10.66 -15.87 17.86
N GLY A 450 -9.86 -15.14 17.10
CA GLY A 450 -10.35 -14.19 16.10
C GLY A 450 -10.80 -12.84 16.66
N THR A 451 -10.58 -12.56 17.96
CA THR A 451 -10.85 -11.23 18.53
C THR A 451 -9.88 -10.17 17.99
N THR A 452 -10.38 -8.98 17.65
CA THR A 452 -9.60 -7.92 16.98
C THR A 452 -9.69 -6.58 17.72
N SER A 453 -9.29 -6.54 19.00
CA SER A 453 -9.47 -5.37 19.87
C SER A 453 -8.43 -5.31 20.97
N ASP A 454 -8.09 -4.11 21.43
CA ASP A 454 -7.25 -3.97 22.62
C ASP A 454 -8.03 -4.28 23.90
N PHE A 455 -7.34 -4.86 24.87
CA PHE A 455 -7.91 -5.17 26.19
C PHE A 455 -7.15 -4.45 27.32
N VAL A 456 -7.91 -3.96 28.29
CA VAL A 456 -7.38 -3.47 29.57
C VAL A 456 -7.99 -4.29 30.70
N PHE A 457 -7.15 -4.98 31.45
CA PHE A 457 -7.51 -5.80 32.61
C PHE A 457 -7.18 -5.06 33.90
N LYS A 458 -8.19 -4.77 34.71
CA LYS A 458 -8.03 -4.19 36.05
C LYS A 458 -8.26 -5.25 37.13
N ALA A 459 -7.27 -5.49 37.97
CA ALA A 459 -7.35 -6.49 39.03
C ALA A 459 -8.24 -5.97 40.17
N ASN A 460 -9.17 -6.80 40.65
CA ASN A 460 -9.97 -6.50 41.82
C ASN A 460 -9.51 -7.35 43.00
N PHE A 461 -9.15 -6.69 44.10
CA PHE A 461 -8.69 -7.31 45.33
C PHE A 461 -9.62 -6.95 46.49
N VAL A 462 -9.85 -7.91 47.38
CA VAL A 462 -10.48 -7.65 48.69
C VAL A 462 -9.57 -8.13 49.81
N PRO A 463 -9.51 -7.44 50.96
CA PRO A 463 -8.66 -7.86 52.07
C PRO A 463 -8.98 -9.28 52.54
N HIS A 464 -7.94 -10.12 52.66
CA HIS A 464 -8.07 -11.48 53.18
C HIS A 464 -8.36 -11.43 54.68
N LYS A 465 -9.26 -12.31 55.15
CA LYS A 465 -9.61 -12.43 56.56
C LYS A 465 -8.79 -13.52 57.24
N TYR A 466 -7.86 -13.11 58.09
CA TYR A 466 -7.07 -13.98 58.93
C TYR A 466 -7.80 -14.27 60.24
N THR A 467 -7.72 -15.50 60.71
CA THR A 467 -8.46 -15.98 61.87
C THR A 467 -7.63 -15.97 63.15
N ILE A 468 -8.30 -15.68 64.27
CA ILE A 468 -7.73 -15.76 65.61
C ILE A 468 -8.57 -16.72 66.43
N THR A 469 -7.94 -17.80 66.89
CA THR A 469 -8.60 -18.85 67.69
C THR A 469 -8.05 -18.87 69.11
N TYR A 470 -8.93 -18.97 70.12
CA TYR A 470 -8.55 -19.09 71.52
C TYR A 470 -8.98 -20.45 72.09
N ASN A 471 -8.05 -21.15 72.72
CA ASN A 471 -8.30 -22.25 73.63
C ASN A 471 -7.99 -21.78 75.05
N LEU A 472 -9.04 -21.51 75.84
CA LEU A 472 -8.90 -20.94 77.19
C LEU A 472 -8.71 -22.02 78.28
N ASP A 473 -8.79 -23.31 77.94
CA ASP A 473 -8.76 -24.43 78.89
C ASP A 473 -9.68 -24.20 80.11
N GLY A 474 -10.92 -23.77 79.85
CA GLY A 474 -11.93 -23.48 80.90
C GLY A 474 -11.77 -22.15 81.65
N GLY A 475 -10.86 -21.27 81.20
CA GLY A 475 -10.82 -19.86 81.63
C GLY A 475 -11.77 -18.95 80.83
N THR A 476 -11.74 -17.65 81.15
CA THR A 476 -12.52 -16.60 80.48
C THR A 476 -11.62 -15.45 80.03
N LEU A 477 -11.89 -14.88 78.85
CA LEU A 477 -11.18 -13.71 78.30
C LEU A 477 -12.20 -12.67 77.82
N THR A 478 -12.04 -11.41 78.24
CA THR A 478 -12.85 -10.29 77.75
C THR A 478 -12.30 -9.78 76.41
N ASN A 479 -13.18 -9.31 75.51
CA ASN A 479 -12.83 -8.71 74.21
C ASN A 479 -12.07 -9.64 73.24
N MET A 480 -12.58 -10.84 73.01
CA MET A 480 -12.01 -11.76 72.01
C MET A 480 -12.25 -11.26 70.58
N VAL A 481 -11.17 -10.93 69.86
CA VAL A 481 -11.19 -10.65 68.43
C VAL A 481 -11.06 -11.98 67.67
N LYS A 482 -11.96 -12.25 66.71
CA LYS A 482 -12.04 -13.53 65.99
C LYS A 482 -11.30 -13.55 64.66
N ASP A 483 -11.17 -12.38 64.03
CA ASP A 483 -10.53 -12.23 62.74
C ASP A 483 -9.98 -10.81 62.58
N TYR A 484 -9.06 -10.66 61.62
CA TYR A 484 -8.48 -9.38 61.25
C TYR A 484 -8.09 -9.40 59.76
N THR A 485 -7.82 -8.21 59.20
CA THR A 485 -7.34 -8.05 57.83
C THR A 485 -6.10 -7.17 57.82
N VAL A 486 -5.38 -7.15 56.70
CA VAL A 486 -4.23 -6.25 56.52
C VAL A 486 -4.59 -4.76 56.54
N GLU A 487 -5.87 -4.41 56.38
CA GLU A 487 -6.35 -3.02 56.43
C GLU A 487 -6.72 -2.54 57.84
N MET A 488 -6.47 -3.35 58.87
CA MET A 488 -6.74 -2.94 60.26
C MET A 488 -5.94 -1.68 60.62
N LYS A 489 -6.61 -0.74 61.29
CA LYS A 489 -6.03 0.58 61.64
C LYS A 489 -5.30 0.60 62.98
N GLU A 490 -5.57 -0.39 63.82
CA GLU A 490 -5.02 -0.51 65.17
C GLU A 490 -4.53 -1.95 65.39
N TYR A 491 -3.48 -2.11 66.19
CA TYR A 491 -2.98 -3.42 66.56
C TYR A 491 -3.97 -4.14 67.49
N ILE A 492 -3.96 -5.48 67.45
CA ILE A 492 -4.76 -6.29 68.38
C ILE A 492 -3.84 -6.75 69.52
N LEU A 493 -4.17 -6.32 70.75
CA LEU A 493 -3.50 -6.78 71.95
C LEU A 493 -4.30 -7.93 72.58
N VAL A 494 -3.76 -9.15 72.50
CA VAL A 494 -4.33 -10.31 73.17
C VAL A 494 -4.05 -10.21 74.67
N GLY A 495 -5.11 -9.94 75.42
CA GLY A 495 -5.07 -9.73 76.86
C GLY A 495 -4.82 -11.00 77.68
N THR A 496 -4.89 -10.83 79.00
CA THR A 496 -4.66 -11.91 79.97
C THR A 496 -6.00 -12.55 80.36
N PRO A 497 -6.18 -13.88 80.20
CA PRO A 497 -7.41 -14.57 80.59
C PRO A 497 -7.42 -14.86 82.11
N GLU A 498 -8.61 -15.15 82.64
CA GLU A 498 -8.82 -15.47 84.05
C GLU A 498 -9.37 -16.89 84.25
N LYS A 499 -8.90 -17.61 85.28
CA LYS A 499 -9.42 -18.93 85.70
C LYS A 499 -9.36 -19.06 87.23
N THR A 500 -10.53 -19.21 87.86
CA THR A 500 -10.66 -19.29 89.33
C THR A 500 -9.79 -20.41 89.91
N GLY A 501 -8.93 -20.09 90.89
CA GLY A 501 -8.05 -21.05 91.57
C GLY A 501 -6.73 -21.35 90.86
N TYR A 502 -6.47 -20.72 89.72
CA TYR A 502 -5.23 -20.84 88.94
C TYR A 502 -4.59 -19.46 88.73
N ASP A 503 -3.29 -19.46 88.46
CA ASP A 503 -2.51 -18.35 87.92
C ASP A 503 -2.28 -18.61 86.43
N PHE A 504 -2.51 -17.59 85.60
CA PHE A 504 -2.17 -17.64 84.18
C PHE A 504 -0.65 -17.59 84.02
N THR A 505 -0.07 -18.52 83.25
CA THR A 505 1.38 -18.61 83.04
C THR A 505 1.82 -18.17 81.65
N GLY A 506 0.90 -17.66 80.84
CA GLY A 506 1.17 -17.17 79.49
C GLY A 506 0.47 -18.00 78.40
N TRP A 507 0.43 -17.44 77.20
CA TRP A 507 -0.09 -18.05 75.98
C TRP A 507 0.98 -18.94 75.33
N THR A 508 0.55 -20.08 74.82
CA THR A 508 1.24 -20.79 73.73
C THR A 508 0.60 -20.33 72.43
N VAL A 509 1.40 -19.81 71.51
CA VAL A 509 0.90 -19.21 70.25
C VAL A 509 1.38 -20.04 69.08
N THR A 510 0.48 -20.37 68.16
CA THR A 510 0.84 -20.90 66.84
C THR A 510 0.47 -19.89 65.77
N LYS A 511 1.38 -19.68 64.82
CA LYS A 511 1.20 -18.82 63.65
C LYS A 511 1.24 -19.68 62.40
N ASP A 512 0.16 -19.70 61.61
CA ASP A 512 0.02 -20.54 60.40
C ASP A 512 0.34 -22.03 60.64
N GLY A 513 0.04 -22.52 61.84
CA GLY A 513 0.32 -23.90 62.27
C GLY A 513 1.72 -24.13 62.87
N GLU A 514 2.63 -23.17 62.77
CA GLU A 514 3.96 -23.23 63.40
C GLU A 514 3.93 -22.72 64.84
N ALA A 515 4.51 -23.47 65.76
CA ALA A 515 4.60 -23.06 67.16
C ALA A 515 5.62 -21.93 67.33
N LEU A 516 5.18 -20.84 67.96
CA LEU A 516 6.06 -19.79 68.46
C LEU A 516 6.59 -20.17 69.86
N ARG A 517 7.30 -19.23 70.49
CA ARG A 517 7.78 -19.38 71.86
C ARG A 517 6.61 -19.59 72.84
N ASN A 518 6.85 -20.34 73.91
CA ASN A 518 5.84 -20.55 74.95
C ASN A 518 5.83 -19.40 75.99
N ASN A 519 4.70 -19.23 76.67
CA ASN A 519 4.50 -18.38 77.85
C ASN A 519 4.45 -16.86 77.60
N TYR A 520 3.82 -16.41 76.52
CA TYR A 520 3.57 -14.98 76.31
C TYR A 520 2.51 -14.44 77.29
N MET A 521 2.86 -13.50 78.17
CA MET A 521 1.87 -12.92 79.10
C MET A 521 0.79 -12.08 78.37
N THR A 522 1.20 -11.48 77.26
CA THR A 522 0.37 -10.77 76.28
C THR A 522 1.00 -11.01 74.90
N TYR A 523 0.21 -10.89 73.83
CA TYR A 523 0.72 -11.00 72.46
C TYR A 523 0.12 -9.89 71.60
N LEU A 524 0.95 -9.26 70.77
CA LEU A 524 0.56 -8.17 69.89
C LEU A 524 0.51 -8.70 68.45
N ILE A 525 -0.66 -8.60 67.82
CA ILE A 525 -0.83 -8.78 66.39
C ILE A 525 -0.74 -7.39 65.75
N ASP A 526 0.36 -7.14 65.06
CA ASP A 526 0.71 -5.82 64.53
C ASP A 526 0.07 -5.56 63.17
N ILE A 527 -0.06 -4.28 62.80
CA ILE A 527 -0.64 -3.83 61.53
C ILE A 527 0.17 -4.42 60.37
N GLY A 528 -0.54 -4.98 59.38
CA GLY A 528 0.05 -5.60 58.19
C GLY A 528 0.51 -7.06 58.35
N MET A 529 0.25 -7.71 59.50
CA MET A 529 0.42 -9.17 59.61
C MET A 529 -0.56 -9.93 58.70
N THR A 530 -0.15 -11.10 58.21
CA THR A 530 -0.87 -11.90 57.21
C THR A 530 -0.95 -13.38 57.59
N SER A 531 -1.34 -13.67 58.83
CA SER A 531 -1.27 -15.04 59.38
C SER A 531 -2.42 -15.39 60.30
N ASP A 532 -2.81 -16.65 60.28
CA ASP A 532 -3.73 -17.22 61.26
C ASP A 532 -3.01 -17.41 62.60
N PHE A 533 -3.67 -17.02 63.69
CA PHE A 533 -3.14 -17.19 65.04
C PHE A 533 -4.01 -18.11 65.89
N LYS A 534 -3.39 -19.02 66.63
CA LYS A 534 -4.07 -19.79 67.68
C LYS A 534 -3.38 -19.58 69.01
N PHE A 535 -4.17 -19.29 70.04
CA PHE A 535 -3.74 -19.00 71.40
C PHE A 535 -4.23 -20.08 72.34
N HIS A 536 -3.33 -20.75 73.05
CA HIS A 536 -3.66 -21.71 74.10
C HIS A 536 -3.25 -21.16 75.47
N ALA A 537 -4.21 -21.02 76.39
CA ALA A 537 -3.97 -20.47 77.72
C ALA A 537 -3.32 -21.51 78.63
N ASN A 538 -2.16 -21.19 79.21
CA ASN A 538 -1.49 -22.08 80.16
C ASN A 538 -1.76 -21.63 81.61
N TRP A 539 -1.92 -22.61 82.50
CA TRP A 539 -2.37 -22.38 83.88
C TRP A 539 -1.51 -23.12 84.91
N LYS A 540 -1.29 -22.49 86.07
CA LYS A 540 -0.68 -23.11 87.26
C LYS A 540 -1.63 -23.01 88.46
N LYS A 541 -1.85 -24.11 89.19
CA LYS A 541 -2.78 -24.13 90.34
C LYS A 541 -2.21 -23.36 91.54
N LYS A 542 -3.04 -22.56 92.23
CA LYS A 542 -2.68 -21.83 93.46
C LYS A 542 -2.55 -22.81 94.65
N GLU A 543 -1.49 -22.68 95.46
CA GLU A 543 -1.23 -23.54 96.64
C GLU A 543 -1.83 -23.00 97.96
N ASP A 544 -2.24 -23.90 98.86
CA ASP A 544 -2.80 -23.59 100.19
C ASP A 544 -1.70 -23.26 101.23
N LYS A 545 -1.78 -22.06 101.83
CA LYS A 545 -0.77 -21.53 102.77
C LYS A 545 -0.76 -22.18 104.18
N ILE A 546 -1.84 -22.83 104.62
CA ILE A 546 -1.96 -23.44 105.97
C ILE A 546 -2.16 -24.96 105.88
N LYS A 547 -1.24 -25.72 106.49
CA LYS A 547 -1.31 -27.18 106.63
C LYS A 547 -1.00 -27.63 108.06
N LYS A 548 -1.27 -28.90 108.38
CA LYS A 548 -0.85 -29.49 109.66
C LYS A 548 0.68 -29.36 109.79
N GLY A 549 1.16 -28.82 110.90
CA GLY A 549 2.57 -28.51 111.13
C GLY A 549 2.97 -27.07 110.79
N SER A 550 2.15 -26.29 110.07
CA SER A 550 2.39 -24.86 109.88
C SER A 550 2.47 -24.14 111.23
N VAL A 551 3.51 -23.33 111.39
CA VAL A 551 3.68 -22.43 112.55
C VAL A 551 3.13 -21.07 112.16
N VAL A 552 2.29 -20.51 113.02
CA VAL A 552 1.74 -19.16 112.85
C VAL A 552 1.98 -18.36 114.12
N THR A 553 2.35 -17.09 113.96
CA THR A 553 2.58 -16.17 115.07
C THR A 553 1.39 -15.23 115.20
N VAL A 554 0.77 -15.18 116.37
CA VAL A 554 -0.34 -14.26 116.67
C VAL A 554 0.02 -13.47 117.91
N LYS A 555 0.13 -12.14 117.79
CA LYS A 555 0.49 -11.23 118.90
C LYS A 555 1.76 -11.67 119.68
N LYS A 556 2.84 -11.98 118.95
CA LYS A 556 4.11 -12.48 119.50
C LYS A 556 4.02 -13.84 120.23
N MET A 557 2.94 -14.58 120.00
CA MET A 557 2.76 -15.92 120.53
C MET A 557 2.79 -16.92 119.38
N GLY A 558 3.65 -17.92 119.47
CA GLY A 558 3.76 -18.99 118.49
C GLY A 558 2.66 -20.04 118.67
N TYR A 559 2.04 -20.44 117.57
CA TYR A 559 1.07 -21.53 117.52
C TYR A 559 1.38 -22.48 116.37
N THR A 560 1.41 -23.78 116.64
CA THR A 560 1.55 -24.80 115.60
C THR A 560 0.21 -25.45 115.32
N VAL A 561 -0.19 -25.51 114.05
CA VAL A 561 -1.44 -26.16 113.62
C VAL A 561 -1.33 -27.67 113.82
N THR A 562 -2.15 -28.21 114.71
CA THR A 562 -2.14 -29.65 115.06
C THR A 562 -3.22 -30.43 114.35
N LYS A 563 -4.32 -29.77 113.94
CA LYS A 563 -5.39 -30.36 113.12
C LYS A 563 -5.96 -29.34 112.13
N THR A 564 -6.37 -29.84 110.97
CA THR A 564 -7.04 -29.08 109.90
C THR A 564 -8.32 -29.79 109.45
N LYS A 565 -9.18 -29.09 108.70
CA LYS A 565 -10.29 -29.66 107.92
C LYS A 565 -10.49 -28.90 106.62
N LYS A 566 -11.16 -29.48 105.63
CA LYS A 566 -11.61 -28.76 104.43
C LYS A 566 -12.93 -28.04 104.70
N LYS A 567 -13.05 -26.78 104.27
CA LYS A 567 -14.30 -26.02 104.23
C LYS A 567 -14.32 -25.22 102.93
N ASN A 568 -15.33 -25.45 102.07
CA ASN A 568 -15.47 -24.82 100.75
C ASN A 568 -14.18 -24.90 99.89
N GLY A 569 -13.60 -26.09 99.78
CA GLY A 569 -12.36 -26.31 99.02
C GLY A 569 -11.07 -25.83 99.70
N LYS A 570 -11.13 -24.88 100.65
CA LYS A 570 -9.98 -24.35 101.38
C LYS A 570 -9.62 -25.19 102.62
N THR A 571 -8.33 -25.43 102.84
CA THR A 571 -7.82 -26.05 104.08
C THR A 571 -7.82 -25.03 105.22
N ILE A 572 -8.49 -25.32 106.35
CA ILE A 572 -8.54 -24.43 107.53
C ILE A 572 -8.09 -25.14 108.83
N PRO A 573 -7.42 -24.44 109.76
CA PRO A 573 -7.00 -25.01 111.04
C PRO A 573 -8.18 -25.18 112.02
N THR A 574 -8.16 -26.25 112.83
CA THR A 574 -9.20 -26.54 113.83
C THR A 574 -8.66 -26.68 115.25
N GLU A 575 -7.42 -27.15 115.40
CA GLU A 575 -6.69 -27.20 116.68
C GLU A 575 -5.25 -26.71 116.50
N VAL A 576 -4.72 -26.05 117.53
CA VAL A 576 -3.32 -25.61 117.61
C VAL A 576 -2.70 -25.95 118.97
N ALA A 577 -1.38 -26.07 118.99
CA ALA A 577 -0.57 -26.05 120.20
C ALA A 577 0.07 -24.68 120.36
N PHE A 578 0.08 -24.14 121.58
CA PHE A 578 0.88 -22.96 121.92
C PHE A 578 2.36 -23.39 122.03
N THR A 579 3.24 -22.79 121.24
CA THR A 579 4.59 -23.31 121.02
C THR A 579 5.72 -22.42 121.52
N LYS A 580 5.52 -21.11 121.56
CA LYS A 580 6.52 -20.18 122.06
C LYS A 580 5.85 -18.92 122.61
N CYS A 581 6.25 -18.51 123.80
CA CYS A 581 6.09 -17.14 124.25
C CYS A 581 7.29 -16.34 123.77
N ASP A 582 7.08 -15.40 122.85
CA ASP A 582 8.14 -14.53 122.31
C ASP A 582 8.09 -13.18 123.03
N ASN A 583 8.14 -13.23 124.37
CA ASN A 583 8.11 -12.05 125.24
C ASN A 583 8.70 -12.38 126.63
N ASP A 584 9.98 -12.11 126.81
CA ASP A 584 10.72 -12.49 128.03
C ASP A 584 10.39 -11.62 129.24
N SER A 585 9.80 -10.43 129.01
CA SER A 585 9.36 -9.49 130.07
C SER A 585 7.93 -9.77 130.58
N ILE A 586 7.30 -10.87 130.15
CA ILE A 586 5.89 -11.11 130.44
C ILE A 586 5.64 -11.47 131.91
N LYS A 587 4.99 -10.57 132.66
CA LYS A 587 4.69 -10.80 134.09
C LYS A 587 3.48 -11.69 134.34
N SER A 588 2.44 -11.58 133.50
CA SER A 588 1.28 -12.46 133.58
C SER A 588 0.76 -12.83 132.19
N PHE A 589 0.41 -14.10 132.01
CA PHE A 589 -0.12 -14.59 130.75
C PHE A 589 -1.33 -15.49 130.94
N THR A 590 -2.25 -15.43 129.97
CA THR A 590 -3.34 -16.39 129.82
C THR A 590 -3.17 -17.11 128.51
N VAL A 591 -2.89 -18.41 128.55
CA VAL A 591 -2.96 -19.26 127.35
C VAL A 591 -4.42 -19.26 126.90
N PRO A 592 -4.74 -18.67 125.74
CA PRO A 592 -6.13 -18.43 125.37
C PRO A 592 -6.83 -19.75 125.09
N ALA A 593 -8.15 -19.81 125.29
CA ALA A 593 -8.93 -21.00 124.91
C ALA A 593 -8.97 -21.20 123.40
N THR A 594 -8.98 -20.09 122.66
CA THR A 594 -9.03 -20.03 121.19
C THR A 594 -8.18 -18.88 120.68
N VAL A 595 -7.59 -19.03 119.48
CA VAL A 595 -6.85 -17.99 118.77
C VAL A 595 -7.45 -17.79 117.37
N LYS A 596 -7.47 -16.56 116.85
CA LYS A 596 -7.92 -16.28 115.47
C LYS A 596 -6.73 -16.41 114.52
N ILE A 597 -6.81 -17.30 113.54
CA ILE A 597 -5.83 -17.51 112.47
C ILE A 597 -6.57 -17.35 111.15
N GLU A 598 -6.16 -16.39 110.32
CA GLU A 598 -6.87 -16.02 109.07
C GLU A 598 -8.40 -15.82 109.25
N GLY A 599 -8.80 -15.13 110.31
CA GLY A 599 -10.22 -14.89 110.62
C GLY A 599 -10.98 -16.09 111.20
N VAL A 600 -10.40 -17.29 111.22
CA VAL A 600 -11.01 -18.51 111.79
C VAL A 600 -10.64 -18.65 113.26
N SER A 601 -11.64 -18.94 114.12
CA SER A 601 -11.42 -19.23 115.55
C SER A 601 -10.97 -20.68 115.76
N VAL A 602 -9.75 -20.87 116.27
CA VAL A 602 -9.07 -22.17 116.41
C VAL A 602 -8.81 -22.51 117.87
N LYS A 603 -9.07 -23.76 118.30
CA LYS A 603 -8.90 -24.17 119.71
C LYS A 603 -7.43 -24.37 120.06
N VAL A 604 -6.97 -23.79 121.17
CA VAL A 604 -5.65 -24.08 121.74
C VAL A 604 -5.76 -25.29 122.65
N THR A 605 -5.28 -26.44 122.20
CA THR A 605 -5.48 -27.73 122.88
C THR A 605 -4.24 -28.26 123.58
N LYS A 606 -3.08 -27.64 123.37
CA LYS A 606 -1.81 -28.07 123.95
C LYS A 606 -0.92 -26.87 124.23
N ILE A 607 -0.09 -26.98 125.26
CA ILE A 607 1.11 -26.17 125.45
C ILE A 607 2.28 -27.09 125.14
N ASP A 608 3.10 -26.72 124.16
CA ASP A 608 4.20 -27.57 123.71
C ASP A 608 5.39 -27.56 124.67
N ALA A 609 6.33 -28.46 124.40
CA ALA A 609 7.54 -28.56 125.20
C ALA A 609 8.32 -27.24 125.12
N LYS A 610 8.87 -26.79 126.26
CA LYS A 610 9.65 -25.55 126.38
C LYS A 610 8.92 -24.26 126.00
N ALA A 611 7.58 -24.25 125.91
CA ALA A 611 6.85 -23.10 125.36
C ALA A 611 7.05 -21.76 126.12
N PHE A 612 7.37 -21.81 127.41
CA PHE A 612 7.67 -20.65 128.26
C PHE A 612 9.08 -20.75 128.88
N ILE A 613 9.97 -21.53 128.29
CA ILE A 613 11.36 -21.58 128.77
C ILE A 613 11.97 -20.17 128.65
N GLY A 614 12.58 -19.66 129.72
CA GLY A 614 13.18 -18.31 129.73
C GLY A 614 12.22 -17.15 130.02
N CYS A 615 10.92 -17.40 130.29
CA CYS A 615 10.03 -16.35 130.81
C CYS A 615 10.29 -16.09 132.31
N GLU A 616 11.44 -15.49 132.64
CA GLU A 616 11.94 -15.30 134.00
C GLU A 616 11.08 -14.35 134.84
N GLU A 617 10.46 -13.35 134.19
CA GLU A 617 9.58 -12.38 134.86
C GLU A 617 8.15 -12.87 135.10
N LEU A 618 7.79 -14.06 134.61
CA LEU A 618 6.43 -14.58 134.66
C LEU A 618 6.04 -14.95 136.09
N THR A 619 5.16 -14.15 136.71
CA THR A 619 4.66 -14.37 138.07
C THR A 619 3.34 -15.12 138.13
N LYS A 620 2.54 -15.05 137.05
CA LYS A 620 1.20 -15.65 137.00
C LYS A 620 0.85 -16.20 135.62
N ILE A 621 0.48 -17.48 135.56
CA ILE A 621 -0.04 -18.14 134.35
C ILE A 621 -1.47 -18.63 134.54
N THR A 622 -2.29 -18.42 133.52
CA THR A 622 -3.62 -19.04 133.40
C THR A 622 -3.66 -20.00 132.22
N ILE A 623 -3.93 -21.28 132.48
CA ILE A 623 -4.07 -22.33 131.46
C ILE A 623 -5.50 -22.33 130.93
N GLY A 624 -5.68 -22.10 129.63
CA GLY A 624 -6.97 -21.99 128.97
C GLY A 624 -7.83 -23.26 129.05
N LYS A 625 -9.16 -23.08 128.99
CA LYS A 625 -10.14 -24.16 129.22
C LYS A 625 -10.06 -25.35 128.25
N ASN A 626 -9.50 -25.15 127.05
CA ASN A 626 -9.39 -26.17 126.00
C ASN A 626 -8.07 -26.96 126.05
N VAL A 627 -7.11 -26.57 126.90
CA VAL A 627 -5.80 -27.20 126.97
C VAL A 627 -5.91 -28.61 127.57
N LYS A 628 -5.51 -29.61 126.79
CA LYS A 628 -5.54 -31.03 127.15
C LYS A 628 -4.19 -31.56 127.58
N LYS A 629 -3.09 -30.93 127.16
CA LYS A 629 -1.71 -31.40 127.44
C LYS A 629 -0.78 -30.23 127.70
N ILE A 630 0.09 -30.37 128.69
CA ILE A 630 1.23 -29.47 128.94
C ILE A 630 2.51 -30.26 128.64
N GLY A 631 3.38 -29.72 127.79
CA GLY A 631 4.59 -30.38 127.31
C GLY A 631 5.71 -30.48 128.36
N ALA A 632 6.73 -31.29 128.05
CA ALA A 632 7.92 -31.39 128.89
C ALA A 632 8.65 -30.05 128.98
N LYS A 633 9.13 -29.68 130.18
CA LYS A 633 9.82 -28.41 130.42
C LYS A 633 9.03 -27.15 130.01
N ALA A 634 7.71 -27.21 129.90
CA ALA A 634 6.90 -26.10 129.35
C ALA A 634 7.11 -24.77 130.08
N PHE A 635 7.28 -24.77 131.40
CA PHE A 635 7.55 -23.63 132.29
C PHE A 635 8.87 -23.83 133.06
N TYR A 636 9.85 -24.46 132.42
CA TYR A 636 11.14 -24.72 133.05
C TYR A 636 11.90 -23.42 133.28
N GLY A 637 12.32 -23.18 134.52
CA GLY A 637 13.10 -21.99 134.90
C GLY A 637 12.29 -20.70 135.01
N CYS A 638 10.95 -20.75 135.08
CA CYS A 638 10.14 -19.57 135.38
C CYS A 638 10.19 -19.24 136.89
N GLU A 639 11.34 -18.77 137.39
CA GLU A 639 11.65 -18.68 138.82
C GLU A 639 10.67 -17.83 139.63
N LYS A 640 10.11 -16.78 139.03
CA LYS A 640 9.16 -15.88 139.69
C LYS A 640 7.70 -16.38 139.66
N LEU A 641 7.42 -17.52 139.02
CA LEU A 641 6.05 -18.01 138.82
C LEU A 641 5.43 -18.52 140.11
N LYS A 642 4.58 -17.69 140.72
CA LYS A 642 3.92 -17.92 142.02
C LYS A 642 2.47 -18.37 141.90
N SER A 643 1.80 -18.06 140.78
CA SER A 643 0.36 -18.33 140.64
C SER A 643 0.04 -19.05 139.35
N ILE A 644 -0.38 -20.30 139.46
CA ILE A 644 -0.83 -21.12 138.32
C ILE A 644 -2.34 -21.33 138.46
N THR A 645 -3.13 -20.90 137.47
CA THR A 645 -4.58 -21.13 137.45
C THR A 645 -4.95 -22.02 136.28
N VAL A 646 -5.57 -23.17 136.54
CA VAL A 646 -5.96 -24.15 135.51
C VAL A 646 -7.46 -24.05 135.26
N LYS A 647 -7.86 -23.44 134.14
CA LYS A 647 -9.28 -23.38 133.74
C LYS A 647 -9.73 -24.61 132.96
N SER A 648 -8.81 -25.50 132.59
CA SER A 648 -9.15 -26.70 131.82
C SER A 648 -9.81 -27.76 132.70
N LYS A 649 -10.99 -28.25 132.28
CA LYS A 649 -11.60 -29.46 132.84
C LYS A 649 -11.09 -30.75 132.18
N SER A 650 -10.29 -30.64 131.12
CA SER A 650 -9.89 -31.74 130.23
C SER A 650 -8.38 -31.94 130.13
N LEU A 651 -7.61 -31.40 131.07
CA LEU A 651 -6.16 -31.61 131.16
C LEU A 651 -5.88 -33.09 131.45
N LYS A 652 -5.21 -33.77 130.53
CA LYS A 652 -4.95 -35.22 130.56
C LYS A 652 -3.53 -35.57 130.99
N SER A 653 -2.56 -34.71 130.68
CA SER A 653 -1.15 -35.01 130.93
C SER A 653 -0.32 -33.74 131.10
N ILE A 654 0.66 -33.83 131.98
CA ILE A 654 1.71 -32.82 132.20
C ILE A 654 3.05 -33.50 131.95
N GLY A 655 3.88 -32.91 131.11
CA GLY A 655 5.17 -33.48 130.73
C GLY A 655 6.21 -33.42 131.84
N SER A 656 7.24 -34.25 131.71
CA SER A 656 8.36 -34.28 132.66
C SER A 656 9.00 -32.90 132.84
N LYS A 657 9.29 -32.53 134.09
CA LYS A 657 9.93 -31.26 134.49
C LYS A 657 9.18 -30.01 134.00
N ALA A 658 7.88 -30.11 133.70
CA ALA A 658 7.11 -29.01 133.13
C ALA A 658 7.15 -27.74 133.98
N PHE A 659 7.20 -27.87 135.30
CA PHE A 659 7.25 -26.74 136.24
C PHE A 659 8.49 -26.79 137.14
N LYS A 660 9.61 -27.36 136.65
CA LYS A 660 10.86 -27.39 137.41
C LYS A 660 11.47 -25.98 137.44
N GLY A 661 11.88 -25.52 138.62
CA GLY A 661 12.54 -24.21 138.80
C GLY A 661 11.56 -23.03 138.84
N ILE A 662 10.32 -23.25 139.29
CA ILE A 662 9.40 -22.16 139.62
C ILE A 662 9.44 -21.87 141.13
N ASP A 663 8.77 -20.80 141.58
CA ASP A 663 8.74 -20.40 142.98
C ASP A 663 8.32 -21.55 143.92
N PRO A 664 9.12 -21.89 144.95
CA PRO A 664 8.79 -22.95 145.90
C PRO A 664 7.50 -22.75 146.69
N LYS A 665 6.92 -21.55 146.73
CA LYS A 665 5.64 -21.20 147.37
C LYS A 665 4.51 -21.05 146.34
N ALA A 666 4.69 -21.52 145.11
CA ALA A 666 3.69 -21.40 144.07
C ALA A 666 2.35 -22.05 144.47
N VAL A 667 1.24 -21.37 144.16
CA VAL A 667 -0.12 -21.84 144.39
C VAL A 667 -0.75 -22.25 143.06
N VAL A 668 -1.19 -23.51 142.99
CA VAL A 668 -1.91 -24.05 141.82
C VAL A 668 -3.40 -24.07 142.15
N ARG A 669 -4.19 -23.30 141.42
CA ARG A 669 -5.65 -23.27 141.52
C ARG A 669 -6.26 -24.12 140.42
N VAL A 670 -6.99 -25.14 140.82
CA VAL A 670 -7.64 -26.11 139.91
C VAL A 670 -9.15 -25.93 139.92
N VAL A 671 -9.83 -26.44 138.90
CA VAL A 671 -11.30 -26.44 138.87
C VAL A 671 -11.84 -27.41 139.93
N LYS A 672 -12.80 -26.96 140.75
CA LYS A 672 -13.38 -27.72 141.89
C LYS A 672 -13.73 -29.17 141.52
N ASP A 673 -14.45 -29.37 140.41
CA ASP A 673 -14.92 -30.68 139.93
C ASP A 673 -13.78 -31.63 139.49
N LYS A 674 -12.55 -31.14 139.30
CA LYS A 674 -11.39 -31.97 138.89
C LYS A 674 -10.24 -31.91 139.90
N LYS A 675 -10.49 -31.42 141.13
CA LYS A 675 -9.45 -31.25 142.15
C LYS A 675 -8.59 -32.51 142.35
N VAL A 676 -9.20 -33.65 142.66
CA VAL A 676 -8.48 -34.93 142.87
C VAL A 676 -7.62 -35.33 141.66
N SER A 677 -8.23 -35.36 140.48
CA SER A 677 -7.55 -35.78 139.24
C SER A 677 -6.41 -34.82 138.86
N GLN A 678 -6.60 -33.52 139.01
CA GLN A 678 -5.56 -32.53 138.68
C GLN A 678 -4.46 -32.50 139.73
N THR A 679 -4.79 -32.61 141.02
CA THR A 679 -3.80 -32.82 142.10
C THR A 679 -2.88 -33.98 141.77
N ASN A 680 -3.42 -35.12 141.33
CA ASN A 680 -2.63 -36.29 140.91
C ASN A 680 -1.76 -36.04 139.67
N LEU A 681 -2.20 -35.21 138.73
CA LEU A 681 -1.40 -34.85 137.55
C LEU A 681 -0.25 -33.90 137.92
N PHE A 682 -0.51 -32.91 138.76
CA PHE A 682 0.51 -31.96 139.21
C PHE A 682 1.53 -32.60 140.15
N SER A 683 1.12 -33.51 141.04
CA SER A 683 2.06 -34.24 141.91
C SER A 683 3.04 -35.10 141.11
N LYS A 684 2.56 -35.81 140.08
CA LYS A 684 3.39 -36.63 139.19
C LYS A 684 4.32 -35.81 138.28
N ALA A 685 4.02 -34.53 138.05
CA ALA A 685 4.88 -33.69 137.21
C ALA A 685 6.21 -33.31 137.90
N VAL A 686 6.30 -33.49 139.23
CA VAL A 686 7.46 -33.17 140.07
C VAL A 686 8.38 -34.39 140.19
N ILE A 687 9.56 -34.32 139.57
CA ILE A 687 10.68 -35.24 139.79
C ILE A 687 11.97 -34.41 140.01
N GLY A 688 11.96 -33.50 141.00
CA GLY A 688 13.14 -32.74 141.45
C GLY A 688 12.87 -31.38 142.14
N HIS A 689 13.49 -31.18 143.33
CA HIS A 689 13.67 -29.95 144.14
C HIS A 689 12.56 -28.89 144.27
N VAL A 690 11.28 -29.26 144.20
CA VAL A 690 10.21 -28.37 144.69
C VAL A 690 9.32 -29.15 145.65
N LYS A 691 9.48 -28.91 146.97
CA LYS A 691 8.91 -29.75 148.03
C LYS A 691 7.62 -29.20 148.67
N THR A 692 7.11 -28.01 148.32
CA THR A 692 5.97 -27.41 149.07
C THR A 692 5.06 -26.49 148.24
N TRP A 693 4.18 -26.99 147.38
CA TRP A 693 3.13 -26.15 146.75
C TRP A 693 1.76 -26.42 147.36
N THR A 694 0.92 -25.40 147.39
CA THR A 694 -0.48 -25.54 147.80
C THR A 694 -1.36 -25.65 146.57
N ILE A 695 -2.08 -26.77 146.45
CA ILE A 695 -3.13 -26.95 145.44
C ILE A 695 -4.48 -26.58 146.07
N GLN A 696 -5.05 -25.47 145.60
CA GLN A 696 -6.35 -24.95 146.08
C GLN A 696 -7.49 -25.42 145.17
#